data_AF-A0A448YX05-F1
#
_entry.id   AF-A0A448YX05-F1
#
_cell.length_a   1.000
_cell.length_b   1.000
_cell.length_c   1.000
_cell.angle_alpha   90.00
_cell.angle_beta   90.00
_cell.angle_gamma   90.00
#
_symmetry.space_group_name_H-M   'P 1'
#
loop_
_entity.id
_entity.type
_entity.pdbx_description
1 polymer ?
#
loop_
_entity_poly.entity_id
_entity_poly.type
_entity_poly.pdbx_seq_one_letter_code
_entity_poly.pdbx_strand_id
1 'polypeptide(L)'
;MGRGKSKASKKQKVSECNNMKDDQNASVLNNEEEERKKNQEQDREESEPIIALKAINTGKSENQGHGEEVNTATADSDSGTPPSNDYGRSNNDEDQDEETSEVWDIIRVIPTAEEKIVCRYENCTNQAVATWASNLAPDDKWSLCEKCQLEDFGGWPEGVDPIERKSDLSNFEMEDTTKNGKSIVATIDGNFYSEDHKESPSQGESIDDTSIPIISTPSAAVCMSTQDEPEEMNSGEEAFELSRIVSLQKLLGNPIKCHDQDCNLPACSVYTSKADPKKWYYCVDCQERDFGGWPPPKELPVDYLEPKYLQIIATKCSKKRNPAMPSFNSHCVTPLPISPHPPKGIASASEKVNGKEKPTKFSAAALARHAKWQADAKKLGVNRIVVKKEEAKKVVFDALYDAFRPMNINGIYMTLKKMVPSPVLNAALEDMSMTFDGGNVFDGSDDEDNDKEKEGKGAPEKKPELKESYSGSLVFKAGRNAKSNLYYVDYTKMKEMDGDVRQELASKTAIAEGEYKDLTFAFKQAATRSKQLLSEPTNDELVCLLIEAEKAVVALTDSVNDAKALLVNEGHKNKLKRRIQSMAGHYRKRKQLCCSFLCALEEVSDGAISKKKCLSGDGQIPLDSDESIIKSAIAYAKSKKHQKTRKATLADDKFIGVILDSQGMVKRSYVDEK
;
A
#
# COMPACT_ATOMS: atom_id res chain seq x y z
N MET A 1 -21.33 -9.52 -58.70
CA MET A 1 -21.93 -10.76 -59.25
C MET A 1 -20.81 -11.59 -59.87
N GLY A 2 -20.81 -12.91 -59.69
CA GLY A 2 -19.93 -13.82 -60.44
C GLY A 2 -19.00 -14.67 -59.56
N ARG A 3 -19.47 -15.87 -59.23
CA ARG A 3 -18.74 -16.94 -58.53
C ARG A 3 -17.64 -17.51 -59.42
N GLY A 4 -16.51 -17.92 -58.83
CA GLY A 4 -15.51 -18.75 -59.46
C GLY A 4 -14.86 -19.72 -58.47
N LYS A 5 -15.36 -20.96 -58.44
CA LYS A 5 -14.78 -22.09 -57.70
C LYS A 5 -13.51 -22.57 -58.41
N SER A 6 -12.49 -23.00 -57.66
CA SER A 6 -11.53 -24.00 -58.13
C SER A 6 -11.01 -24.81 -56.94
N LYS A 7 -11.26 -26.13 -57.01
CA LYS A 7 -10.71 -27.18 -56.16
C LYS A 7 -9.50 -27.80 -56.88
N ALA A 8 -8.47 -28.19 -56.14
CA ALA A 8 -7.70 -29.45 -56.27
C ALA A 8 -6.36 -29.28 -55.53
N SER A 9 -6.15 -29.95 -54.39
CA SER A 9 -5.60 -31.32 -54.27
C SER A 9 -4.08 -31.33 -54.19
N LYS A 10 -3.53 -31.57 -52.99
CA LYS A 10 -2.29 -32.32 -52.82
C LYS A 10 -2.23 -32.96 -51.43
N LYS A 11 -2.48 -34.27 -51.41
CA LYS A 11 -2.11 -35.17 -50.30
C LYS A 11 -0.59 -35.27 -50.27
N GLN A 12 0.02 -35.08 -49.11
CA GLN A 12 1.39 -35.49 -48.86
C GLN A 12 1.44 -36.29 -47.56
N LYS A 13 1.95 -37.52 -47.70
CA LYS A 13 2.30 -38.48 -46.65
C LYS A 13 3.27 -37.83 -45.65
N VAL A 14 3.03 -38.02 -44.36
CA VAL A 14 4.09 -37.98 -43.34
C VAL A 14 4.09 -39.35 -42.67
N SER A 15 5.24 -39.99 -42.77
CA SER A 15 5.62 -41.29 -42.23
C SER A 15 6.21 -41.16 -40.83
N GLU A 16 5.92 -42.19 -40.03
CA GLU A 16 6.63 -42.70 -38.84
C GLU A 16 7.97 -42.07 -38.46
N CYS A 17 8.07 -41.66 -37.19
CA CYS A 17 9.19 -41.92 -36.27
C CYS A 17 8.75 -41.55 -34.84
N ASN A 18 8.22 -42.52 -34.08
CA ASN A 18 8.08 -42.44 -32.62
C ASN A 18 8.85 -43.61 -32.03
N ASN A 19 10.03 -43.33 -31.45
CA ASN A 19 10.61 -44.04 -30.32
C ASN A 19 11.95 -43.40 -29.92
N MET A 20 12.21 -43.42 -28.62
CA MET A 20 13.41 -42.99 -27.88
C MET A 20 13.38 -41.55 -27.34
N LYS A 21 13.05 -41.45 -26.04
CA LYS A 21 13.88 -40.89 -24.94
C LYS A 21 12.97 -40.28 -23.87
N ASP A 22 12.85 -40.95 -22.73
CA ASP A 22 12.54 -40.36 -21.42
C ASP A 22 12.95 -41.38 -20.36
N ASP A 23 14.22 -41.32 -19.93
CA ASP A 23 14.72 -42.20 -18.87
C ASP A 23 16.00 -41.64 -18.21
N GLN A 24 16.05 -40.32 -17.92
CA GLN A 24 17.09 -39.73 -17.06
C GLN A 24 16.61 -38.41 -16.41
N ASN A 25 15.72 -38.47 -15.42
CA ASN A 25 15.59 -37.34 -14.45
C ASN A 25 14.87 -37.71 -13.13
N ALA A 26 15.26 -38.81 -12.49
CA ALA A 26 14.63 -39.26 -11.24
C ALA A 26 15.60 -39.47 -10.05
N SER A 27 16.88 -39.08 -10.15
CA SER A 27 17.88 -39.39 -9.12
C SER A 27 18.44 -38.20 -8.33
N VAL A 28 17.96 -36.97 -8.54
CA VAL A 28 18.49 -35.78 -7.84
C VAL A 28 17.59 -35.31 -6.69
N LEU A 29 16.32 -35.72 -6.64
CA LEU A 29 15.37 -35.24 -5.61
C LEU A 29 15.34 -36.07 -4.31
N ASN A 30 16.06 -37.20 -4.23
CA ASN A 30 16.02 -38.05 -3.04
C ASN A 30 17.09 -37.73 -1.98
N ASN A 31 18.09 -36.90 -2.28
CA ASN A 31 19.17 -36.60 -1.33
C ASN A 31 18.88 -35.37 -0.44
N GLU A 32 18.01 -34.44 -0.87
CA GLU A 32 17.68 -33.23 -0.08
C GLU A 32 16.61 -33.49 1.00
N GLU A 33 15.78 -34.53 0.84
CA GLU A 33 14.74 -34.87 1.82
C GLU A 33 15.29 -35.67 3.02
N GLU A 34 16.46 -36.30 2.88
CA GLU A 34 17.11 -37.07 3.95
C GLU A 34 17.93 -36.19 4.91
N GLU A 35 18.51 -35.07 4.43
CA GLU A 35 19.18 -34.08 5.29
C GLU A 35 18.20 -33.25 6.14
N ARG A 36 16.99 -32.95 5.63
CA ARG A 36 15.96 -32.23 6.39
C ARG A 36 15.40 -33.03 7.58
N LYS A 37 15.45 -34.37 7.53
CA LYS A 37 14.99 -35.22 8.66
C LYS A 37 16.03 -35.35 9.77
N LYS A 38 17.33 -35.19 9.49
CA LYS A 38 18.37 -35.23 10.53
C LYS A 38 18.44 -33.98 11.40
N ASN A 39 18.14 -32.80 10.85
CA ASN A 39 18.20 -31.55 11.63
C ASN A 39 16.97 -31.29 12.52
N GLN A 40 15.89 -32.05 12.36
CA GLN A 40 14.66 -31.84 13.14
C GLN A 40 14.58 -32.68 14.44
N GLU A 41 15.56 -33.57 14.66
CA GLU A 41 15.58 -34.49 15.81
C GLU A 41 16.62 -34.10 16.88
N GLN A 42 17.38 -33.02 16.68
CA GLN A 42 18.42 -32.56 17.61
C GLN A 42 17.96 -31.43 18.55
N ASP A 43 16.81 -30.80 18.31
CA ASP A 43 16.30 -29.68 19.12
C ASP A 43 15.24 -30.09 20.17
N ARG A 44 15.15 -31.39 20.52
CA ARG A 44 14.11 -31.91 21.42
C ARG A 44 14.60 -32.44 22.78
N GLU A 45 15.87 -32.24 23.12
CA GLU A 45 16.43 -32.61 24.43
C GLU A 45 17.11 -31.40 25.09
N GLU A 46 16.33 -30.43 25.56
CA GLU A 46 16.73 -29.62 26.71
C GLU A 46 15.47 -29.02 27.36
N SER A 47 15.03 -29.65 28.44
CA SER A 47 13.96 -29.16 29.31
C SER A 47 14.46 -29.09 30.75
N GLU A 48 14.50 -27.85 31.26
CA GLU A 48 14.31 -27.42 32.67
C GLU A 48 15.35 -27.89 33.74
N PRO A 49 15.46 -27.26 34.95
CA PRO A 49 14.41 -26.53 35.69
C PRO A 49 14.77 -25.29 36.59
N ILE A 50 13.71 -24.55 36.95
CA ILE A 50 13.37 -23.88 38.24
C ILE A 50 14.29 -22.77 38.80
N ILE A 51 13.70 -21.60 39.13
CA ILE A 51 13.65 -21.00 40.49
C ILE A 51 12.60 -19.87 40.53
N ALA A 52 11.72 -19.96 41.54
CA ALA A 52 10.81 -18.93 41.99
C ALA A 52 11.54 -17.87 42.85
N LEU A 53 11.04 -16.62 42.90
CA LEU A 53 10.74 -15.87 44.13
C LEU A 53 10.40 -14.38 43.88
N LYS A 54 9.26 -14.00 44.47
CA LYS A 54 8.94 -12.78 45.26
C LYS A 54 8.88 -11.39 44.63
N ALA A 55 7.70 -10.81 44.83
CA ALA A 55 7.39 -9.40 44.99
C ALA A 55 8.18 -8.71 46.12
N ILE A 56 8.60 -7.46 45.89
CA ILE A 56 8.77 -6.41 46.91
C ILE A 56 8.34 -5.05 46.32
N ASN A 57 7.62 -4.31 47.15
CA ASN A 57 7.06 -2.98 46.99
C ASN A 57 8.09 -1.88 47.37
N THR A 58 7.85 -0.65 46.89
CA THR A 58 8.08 0.67 47.55
C THR A 58 9.48 1.30 47.75
N GLY A 59 9.54 2.62 47.48
CA GLY A 59 10.51 3.63 47.98
C GLY A 59 11.36 4.26 46.85
N LYS A 60 11.26 5.52 46.41
CA LYS A 60 11.23 6.88 47.03
C LYS A 60 12.55 7.32 47.69
N SER A 61 13.35 8.11 46.95
CA SER A 61 14.29 9.18 47.40
C SER A 61 14.94 9.80 46.14
N GLU A 62 14.73 11.05 45.75
CA GLU A 62 15.39 12.28 46.24
C GLU A 62 16.86 12.07 46.62
N ASN A 63 17.81 12.63 45.85
CA ASN A 63 18.45 13.93 46.12
C ASN A 63 19.87 14.02 45.48
N GLN A 64 20.23 15.23 45.02
CA GLN A 64 21.56 15.92 44.97
C GLN A 64 22.85 15.06 44.90
N GLY A 65 23.82 15.32 44.02
CA GLY A 65 24.50 16.59 43.73
C GLY A 65 26.03 16.41 43.90
N HIS A 66 26.82 17.31 43.30
CA HIS A 66 28.31 17.35 43.23
C HIS A 66 28.94 16.33 42.26
N GLY A 67 29.80 16.70 41.30
CA GLY A 67 30.66 17.88 41.16
C GLY A 67 32.07 17.50 41.59
N GLU A 68 32.99 17.35 40.63
CA GLU A 68 34.43 17.59 40.84
C GLU A 68 35.18 17.61 39.50
N GLU A 69 35.91 18.71 39.31
CA GLU A 69 36.97 18.94 38.33
C GLU A 69 38.17 18.00 38.62
N VAL A 70 39.16 17.98 37.72
CA VAL A 70 40.60 18.17 38.03
C VAL A 70 41.53 17.47 37.01
N ASN A 71 42.26 18.32 36.28
CA ASN A 71 43.67 18.29 35.86
C ASN A 71 44.24 17.29 34.84
N THR A 72 44.59 17.87 33.69
CA THR A 72 45.97 18.07 33.16
C THR A 72 47.14 17.29 33.79
N ALA A 73 47.92 16.62 32.93
CA ALA A 73 49.38 16.55 33.07
C ALA A 73 50.07 16.23 31.74
N THR A 74 50.91 17.17 31.32
CA THR A 74 51.98 17.12 30.34
C THR A 74 53.15 16.25 30.81
N ALA A 75 53.86 15.58 29.88
CA ALA A 75 55.28 15.26 30.06
C ALA A 75 55.98 15.04 28.72
N ASP A 76 56.93 15.95 28.44
CA ASP A 76 58.03 15.80 27.48
C ASP A 76 58.95 14.64 27.85
N SER A 77 59.63 14.03 26.86
CA SER A 77 61.01 13.56 27.02
C SER A 77 61.73 13.33 25.69
N ASP A 78 62.87 14.00 25.64
CA ASP A 78 63.90 14.16 24.62
C ASP A 78 64.90 12.99 24.61
N SER A 79 65.45 12.62 23.44
CA SER A 79 66.90 12.35 23.21
C SER A 79 67.17 11.67 21.85
N GLY A 80 68.07 12.27 21.06
CA GLY A 80 68.72 11.68 19.89
C GLY A 80 69.74 10.58 20.27
N THR A 81 70.20 9.68 19.40
CA THR A 81 71.19 9.87 18.31
C THR A 81 71.43 8.47 17.64
N PRO A 82 71.89 8.35 16.36
CA PRO A 82 71.84 7.13 15.51
C PRO A 82 73.20 6.35 15.54
N PRO A 83 73.59 5.46 14.59
CA PRO A 83 72.94 4.84 13.41
C PRO A 83 73.16 3.30 13.28
N SER A 84 72.44 2.62 12.38
CA SER A 84 73.03 1.54 11.56
C SER A 84 72.07 1.07 10.46
N ASN A 85 72.64 0.85 9.28
CA ASN A 85 71.99 0.26 8.10
C ASN A 85 71.66 -1.21 8.36
N ASP A 86 70.42 -1.62 8.11
CA ASP A 86 70.14 -2.97 7.63
C ASP A 86 68.95 -2.99 6.67
N TYR A 87 69.16 -3.61 5.51
CA TYR A 87 68.16 -3.75 4.44
C TYR A 87 67.24 -4.93 4.77
N GLY A 88 66.16 -4.65 5.51
CA GLY A 88 65.10 -5.60 5.81
C GLY A 88 63.77 -5.16 5.22
N ARG A 89 63.36 -5.78 4.12
CA ARG A 89 62.07 -5.65 3.43
C ARG A 89 60.92 -5.94 4.41
N SER A 90 60.33 -4.90 4.97
CA SER A 90 59.07 -4.95 5.72
C SER A 90 57.94 -4.44 4.83
N ASN A 91 56.85 -5.19 4.74
CA ASN A 91 55.61 -4.73 4.14
C ASN A 91 55.06 -3.61 5.03
N ASN A 92 54.97 -2.40 4.48
CA ASN A 92 54.14 -1.36 5.04
C ASN A 92 52.70 -1.70 4.67
N ASP A 93 52.01 -2.41 5.57
CA ASP A 93 50.56 -2.28 5.70
C ASP A 93 50.34 -0.90 6.34
N GLU A 94 50.24 0.13 5.48
CA GLU A 94 49.66 1.40 5.86
C GLU A 94 48.16 1.15 6.07
N ASP A 95 47.80 0.83 7.31
CA ASP A 95 46.43 0.97 7.81
C ASP A 95 46.03 2.44 7.60
N GLN A 96 45.44 2.72 6.44
CA GLN A 96 44.66 3.93 6.24
C GLN A 96 43.42 3.74 7.11
N ASP A 97 43.48 4.29 8.33
CA ASP A 97 42.29 4.63 9.09
C ASP A 97 41.43 5.50 8.17
N GLU A 98 40.50 4.88 7.43
CA GLU A 98 39.40 5.58 6.76
C GLU A 98 38.61 6.27 7.87
N GLU A 99 39.00 7.49 8.18
CA GLU A 99 38.33 8.39 9.10
C GLU A 99 36.91 8.57 8.57
N THR A 100 35.99 7.75 9.09
CA THR A 100 34.58 7.82 8.75
C THR A 100 34.09 9.19 9.17
N SER A 101 33.97 10.09 8.20
CA SER A 101 33.52 11.45 8.45
C SER A 101 32.17 11.38 9.15
N GLU A 102 32.01 12.12 10.24
CA GLU A 102 30.74 12.22 10.95
C GLU A 102 29.70 12.86 10.02
N VAL A 103 28.63 12.12 9.75
CA VAL A 103 27.51 12.56 8.93
C VAL A 103 26.31 12.70 9.85
N TRP A 104 25.65 13.85 9.78
CA TRP A 104 24.44 14.16 10.54
C TRP A 104 23.22 14.01 9.64
N ASP A 105 22.29 13.13 10.02
CA ASP A 105 21.07 12.85 9.26
C ASP A 105 19.82 13.32 10.02
N ILE A 106 18.80 13.79 9.27
CA ILE A 106 17.49 14.10 9.84
C ILE A 106 16.77 12.78 10.16
N ILE A 107 16.55 12.52 11.45
CA ILE A 107 15.78 11.36 11.90
C ILE A 107 14.29 11.67 12.08
N ARG A 108 13.94 12.96 12.23
CA ARG A 108 12.55 13.37 12.51
C ARG A 108 12.30 14.82 12.10
N VAL A 109 11.24 15.04 11.33
CA VAL A 109 10.63 16.37 11.14
C VAL A 109 9.54 16.55 12.19
N ILE A 110 9.56 17.64 12.94
CA ILE A 110 8.64 17.91 14.05
C ILE A 110 7.46 18.73 13.53
N PRO A 111 6.23 18.20 13.53
CA PRO A 111 5.04 18.97 13.20
C PRO A 111 4.83 20.06 14.26
N THR A 112 4.76 21.32 13.83
CA THR A 112 4.62 22.49 14.71
C THR A 112 3.41 22.43 15.64
N ALA A 113 2.38 21.65 15.30
CA ALA A 113 1.13 21.55 16.07
C ALA A 113 1.15 20.52 17.22
N GLU A 114 2.02 19.49 17.18
CA GLU A 114 1.87 18.32 18.06
C GLU A 114 2.85 18.33 19.24
N GLU A 115 4.08 18.81 19.06
CA GLU A 115 5.12 18.73 20.08
C GLU A 115 5.90 20.04 20.24
N LYS A 116 5.90 20.60 21.46
CA LYS A 116 6.66 21.81 21.82
C LYS A 116 8.08 21.43 22.27
N ILE A 117 8.92 21.06 21.32
CA ILE A 117 10.35 20.83 21.55
C ILE A 117 11.08 22.17 21.33
N VAL A 118 11.88 22.61 22.30
CA VAL A 118 12.67 23.85 22.19
C VAL A 118 13.97 23.55 21.43
N CYS A 119 14.47 24.53 20.67
CA CYS A 119 15.77 24.44 20.01
C CYS A 119 16.89 24.11 21.02
N ARG A 120 17.88 23.30 20.60
CA ARG A 120 19.03 22.88 21.41
C ARG A 120 19.88 24.05 21.92
N TYR A 121 20.00 25.12 21.14
CA TYR A 121 20.80 26.28 21.53
C TYR A 121 20.16 26.99 22.72
N GLU A 122 20.92 27.15 23.81
CA GLU A 122 20.46 27.77 25.06
C GLU A 122 19.87 29.18 24.87
N ASN A 123 20.36 29.91 23.86
CA ASN A 123 19.91 31.27 23.53
C ASN A 123 18.74 31.31 22.53
N CYS A 124 18.29 30.16 22.02
CA CYS A 124 17.25 30.09 21.00
C CYS A 124 15.94 29.59 21.60
N THR A 125 14.99 30.49 21.81
CA THR A 125 13.65 30.17 22.34
C THR A 125 12.68 29.65 21.27
N ASN A 126 13.14 29.50 20.02
CA ASN A 126 12.30 29.01 18.94
C ASN A 126 12.01 27.51 19.09
N GLN A 127 10.85 27.09 18.59
CA GLN A 127 10.48 25.67 18.52
C GLN A 127 11.33 24.94 17.49
N ALA A 128 11.82 23.76 17.84
CA ALA A 128 12.54 22.89 16.93
C ALA A 128 11.59 22.39 15.81
N VAL A 129 12.11 22.37 14.59
CA VAL A 129 11.38 21.89 13.40
C VAL A 129 11.93 20.55 12.89
N ALA A 130 13.15 20.19 13.29
CA ALA A 130 13.78 18.93 12.95
C ALA A 130 14.66 18.42 14.10
N THR A 131 14.83 17.11 14.18
CA THR A 131 15.82 16.44 15.03
C THR A 131 16.82 15.70 14.14
N TRP A 132 18.10 16.01 14.33
CA TRP A 132 19.25 15.41 13.66
C TRP A 132 19.93 14.38 14.57
N ALA A 133 20.58 13.38 14.00
CA ALA A 133 21.41 12.43 14.72
C ALA A 133 22.69 12.10 13.94
N SER A 134 23.78 11.85 14.66
CA SER A 134 25.07 11.46 14.09
C SER A 134 25.06 9.98 13.70
N ASN A 135 25.67 9.65 12.56
CA ASN A 135 25.91 8.26 12.13
C ASN A 135 26.87 7.52 13.08
N LEU A 136 27.78 8.23 13.75
CA LEU A 136 28.73 7.67 14.72
C LEU A 136 28.12 7.55 16.12
N ALA A 137 27.16 8.41 16.45
CA ALA A 137 26.48 8.46 17.74
C ALA A 137 24.98 8.71 17.57
N PRO A 138 24.18 7.68 17.19
CA PRO A 138 22.74 7.84 16.91
C PRO A 138 21.90 8.25 18.14
N ASP A 139 22.48 8.13 19.34
CA ASP A 139 21.88 8.59 20.59
C ASP A 139 22.09 10.10 20.84
N ASP A 140 23.07 10.76 20.19
CA ASP A 140 23.23 12.22 20.27
C ASP A 140 22.30 12.89 19.27
N LYS A 141 21.21 13.45 19.80
CA LYS A 141 20.12 14.04 19.01
C LYS A 141 20.10 15.55 19.15
N TRP A 142 20.05 16.23 18.03
CA TRP A 142 20.07 17.69 17.95
C TRP A 142 18.74 18.21 17.40
N SER A 143 17.89 18.71 18.29
CA SER A 143 16.61 19.34 17.91
C SER A 143 16.82 20.82 17.61
N LEU A 144 16.72 21.24 16.36
CA LEU A 144 17.01 22.60 15.93
C LEU A 144 15.77 23.29 15.34
N CYS A 145 15.66 24.59 15.59
CA CYS A 145 14.69 25.43 14.89
C CYS A 145 15.13 25.71 13.45
N GLU A 146 14.21 26.22 12.64
CA GLU A 146 14.43 26.46 11.20
C GLU A 146 15.64 27.36 10.90
N LYS A 147 15.88 28.38 11.74
CA LYS A 147 17.03 29.28 11.57
C LYS A 147 18.35 28.61 11.95
N CYS A 148 18.38 27.90 13.08
CA CYS A 148 19.60 27.28 13.58
C CYS A 148 20.03 26.10 12.71
N GLN A 149 19.10 25.29 12.18
CA GLN A 149 19.49 24.23 11.24
C GLN A 149 20.04 24.79 9.92
N LEU A 150 19.54 25.94 9.45
CA LEU A 150 20.06 26.57 8.24
C LEU A 150 21.49 27.06 8.44
N GLU A 151 21.80 27.54 9.65
CA GLU A 151 23.13 27.99 10.04
C GLU A 151 24.11 26.82 10.21
N ASP A 152 23.70 25.73 10.85
CA ASP A 152 24.58 24.58 11.14
C ASP A 152 24.72 23.59 9.98
N PHE A 153 23.60 23.30 9.29
CA PHE A 153 23.52 22.23 8.29
C PHE A 153 23.26 22.75 6.86
N GLY A 154 23.21 24.07 6.67
CA GLY A 154 23.04 24.67 5.35
C GLY A 154 21.64 24.52 4.74
N GLY A 155 20.66 24.04 5.50
CA GLY A 155 19.26 23.96 5.10
C GLY A 155 18.67 22.57 5.24
N TRP A 156 17.64 22.29 4.44
CA TRP A 156 17.01 20.97 4.39
C TRP A 156 17.78 20.06 3.42
N PRO A 157 18.00 18.78 3.78
CA PRO A 157 18.60 17.81 2.87
C PRO A 157 17.69 17.58 1.66
N GLU A 158 18.28 17.17 0.55
CA GLU A 158 17.57 16.92 -0.71
C GLU A 158 16.43 15.90 -0.51
N GLY A 159 15.21 16.28 -0.88
CA GLY A 159 14.02 15.42 -0.75
C GLY A 159 13.26 15.53 0.57
N VAL A 160 13.70 16.37 1.52
CA VAL A 160 12.94 16.68 2.74
C VAL A 160 12.44 18.12 2.68
N ASP A 161 11.14 18.31 2.46
CA ASP A 161 10.53 19.64 2.42
C ASP A 161 10.10 20.12 3.81
N PRO A 162 10.33 21.41 4.15
CA PRO A 162 9.76 22.00 5.36
C PRO A 162 8.23 21.87 5.34
N ILE A 163 7.65 21.54 6.50
CA ILE A 163 6.20 21.51 6.67
C ILE A 163 5.66 22.91 6.38
N GLU A 164 4.93 23.06 5.28
CA GLU A 164 4.27 24.31 4.91
C GLU A 164 3.35 24.74 6.05
N ARG A 165 3.71 25.83 6.73
CA ARG A 165 2.83 26.47 7.68
C ARG A 165 1.71 27.09 6.86
N LYS A 166 0.51 26.50 6.93
CA LYS A 166 -0.70 27.19 6.45
C LYS A 166 -0.80 28.49 7.24
N SER A 167 -0.49 29.58 6.58
CA SER A 167 -0.58 30.93 7.13
C SER A 167 -2.06 31.30 7.24
N ASP A 168 -2.75 30.74 8.25
CA ASP A 168 -4.16 31.03 8.52
C ASP A 168 -4.36 32.41 9.19
N LEU A 169 -3.48 33.37 8.93
CA LEU A 169 -3.49 34.71 9.53
C LEU A 169 -3.67 35.83 8.49
N SER A 170 -4.63 35.67 7.58
CA SER A 170 -5.23 36.78 6.84
C SER A 170 -6.75 36.73 6.97
N ASN A 171 -7.27 37.05 8.17
CA ASN A 171 -8.62 37.58 8.42
C ASN A 171 -8.91 37.61 9.94
N PHE A 172 -8.27 38.52 10.66
CA PHE A 172 -8.78 38.92 11.97
C PHE A 172 -8.78 40.45 12.02
N GLU A 173 -9.90 41.03 11.58
CA GLU A 173 -10.24 42.43 11.78
C GLU A 173 -10.29 42.71 13.29
N MET A 174 -9.49 43.69 13.71
CA MET A 174 -9.40 44.17 15.07
C MET A 174 -10.60 45.11 15.31
N GLU A 175 -11.70 44.57 15.84
CA GLU A 175 -12.80 45.39 16.35
C GLU A 175 -12.45 45.97 17.73
N ASP A 176 -12.47 47.29 17.72
CA ASP A 176 -12.25 48.21 18.82
C ASP A 176 -13.37 48.08 19.87
N THR A 177 -13.03 47.65 21.09
CA THR A 177 -13.92 47.81 22.26
C THR A 177 -13.16 48.37 23.45
N THR A 178 -13.22 49.68 23.55
CA THR A 178 -13.01 50.44 24.78
C THR A 178 -14.04 50.04 25.85
N LYS A 179 -13.59 49.69 27.06
CA LYS A 179 -14.22 50.08 28.34
C LYS A 179 -13.43 49.63 29.58
N ASN A 180 -13.10 50.65 30.37
CA ASN A 180 -13.05 50.69 31.85
C ASN A 180 -12.10 49.77 32.63
N GLY A 181 -11.19 50.39 33.40
CA GLY A 181 -10.70 49.75 34.63
C GLY A 181 -9.43 50.26 35.30
N LYS A 182 -9.42 51.52 35.75
CA LYS A 182 -8.94 51.92 37.10
C LYS A 182 -7.48 51.58 37.54
N SER A 183 -6.61 52.56 37.36
CA SER A 183 -5.66 53.15 38.34
C SER A 183 -5.22 52.32 39.56
N ILE A 184 -3.91 52.02 39.67
CA ILE A 184 -3.06 52.26 40.86
C ILE A 184 -1.61 52.58 40.41
N VAL A 185 -1.02 53.53 41.14
CA VAL A 185 0.27 54.24 40.98
C VAL A 185 1.41 53.54 41.73
N ALA A 186 2.64 53.54 41.16
CA ALA A 186 3.95 53.68 41.84
C ALA A 186 5.09 53.59 40.79
N THR A 187 5.67 54.69 40.30
CA THR A 187 6.91 55.38 40.78
C THR A 187 8.18 54.52 40.75
N ILE A 188 9.13 54.82 39.84
CA ILE A 188 10.51 55.31 40.09
C ILE A 188 11.29 55.41 38.76
N ASP A 189 12.17 56.41 38.71
CA ASP A 189 12.90 57.09 37.63
C ASP A 189 13.93 56.28 36.81
N GLY A 190 14.32 56.84 35.65
CA GLY A 190 15.67 56.63 35.08
C GLY A 190 15.86 56.90 33.58
N ASN A 191 16.18 58.15 33.21
CA ASN A 191 16.59 58.65 31.89
C ASN A 191 17.74 57.88 31.20
N PHE A 192 17.82 57.85 29.85
CA PHE A 192 18.86 58.54 29.05
C PHE A 192 18.72 58.43 27.51
N TYR A 193 18.66 59.61 26.85
CA TYR A 193 19.04 60.06 25.49
C TYR A 193 18.92 59.19 24.21
N SER A 194 18.22 59.74 23.21
CA SER A 194 18.65 59.72 21.79
C SER A 194 18.13 60.98 21.09
N GLU A 195 19.04 61.69 20.43
CA GLU A 195 18.83 62.99 19.76
C GLU A 195 18.17 62.84 18.38
N ASP A 196 17.25 63.77 18.12
CA ASP A 196 16.67 64.14 16.82
C ASP A 196 17.68 64.92 15.95
N HIS A 197 17.49 64.83 14.62
CA HIS A 197 17.39 65.95 13.67
C HIS A 197 17.05 65.35 12.28
N LYS A 198 15.83 65.46 11.73
CA LYS A 198 15.23 66.61 10.98
C LYS A 198 16.22 67.19 9.95
N GLU A 199 15.92 67.35 8.66
CA GLU A 199 14.72 67.92 8.04
C GLU A 199 14.80 67.77 6.50
N SER A 200 13.66 67.55 5.83
CA SER A 200 13.39 67.84 4.40
C SER A 200 13.39 69.40 4.17
N PRO A 201 13.17 70.03 2.99
CA PRO A 201 12.46 69.55 1.78
C PRO A 201 12.82 70.19 0.39
N SER A 202 12.06 69.77 -0.64
CA SER A 202 11.46 70.56 -1.75
C SER A 202 12.20 70.83 -3.09
N GLN A 203 11.46 70.48 -4.16
CA GLN A 203 11.23 71.15 -5.45
C GLN A 203 12.35 71.36 -6.49
N GLY A 204 12.01 71.06 -7.76
CA GLY A 204 12.35 71.94 -8.89
C GLY A 204 12.97 71.33 -10.16
N GLU A 205 12.16 71.30 -11.22
CA GLU A 205 12.49 71.70 -12.60
C GLU A 205 13.22 70.80 -13.63
N SER A 206 12.79 71.08 -14.86
CA SER A 206 12.98 70.57 -16.23
C SER A 206 14.37 70.74 -16.84
N ILE A 207 14.65 70.01 -17.95
CA ILE A 207 15.19 70.55 -19.23
C ILE A 207 14.89 69.56 -20.37
N ASP A 208 14.57 70.13 -21.54
CA ASP A 208 14.23 69.58 -22.85
C ASP A 208 15.44 69.15 -23.74
N ASP A 209 15.09 68.65 -24.93
CA ASP A 209 15.76 68.71 -26.24
C ASP A 209 16.81 67.65 -26.62
N THR A 210 16.52 66.87 -27.68
CA THR A 210 17.11 67.04 -29.03
C THR A 210 16.42 66.13 -30.07
N SER A 211 16.35 66.62 -31.31
CA SER A 211 15.35 66.38 -32.35
C SER A 211 15.90 65.67 -33.61
N ILE A 212 15.07 64.82 -34.27
CA ILE A 212 14.82 64.73 -35.76
C ILE A 212 15.97 64.16 -36.68
N PRO A 213 15.77 63.63 -37.94
CA PRO A 213 14.57 63.33 -38.76
C PRO A 213 14.44 61.93 -39.40
N ILE A 214 13.25 61.75 -40.02
CA ILE A 214 12.77 60.75 -40.99
C ILE A 214 13.36 60.99 -42.41
N ILE A 215 13.74 59.92 -43.14
CA ILE A 215 13.80 59.89 -44.63
C ILE A 215 13.26 58.54 -45.16
N SER A 216 12.42 58.64 -46.20
CA SER A 216 11.76 57.57 -46.96
C SER A 216 12.67 56.77 -47.92
N THR A 217 12.49 55.43 -47.93
CA THR A 217 12.41 54.42 -49.05
C THR A 217 13.41 54.44 -50.23
N PRO A 218 13.52 53.39 -51.09
CA PRO A 218 13.27 51.94 -50.97
C PRO A 218 14.43 51.08 -51.58
N SER A 219 14.48 49.77 -51.31
CA SER A 219 15.03 48.82 -52.32
C SER A 219 14.74 47.37 -51.99
N ALA A 220 14.16 46.71 -53.00
CA ALA A 220 13.95 45.30 -53.08
C ALA A 220 15.28 44.52 -53.01
N ALA A 221 15.40 43.63 -52.05
CA ALA A 221 16.33 42.51 -52.10
C ALA A 221 15.57 41.25 -51.72
N VAL A 222 15.36 40.42 -52.73
CA VAL A 222 14.87 39.05 -52.64
C VAL A 222 15.77 38.28 -51.68
N CYS A 223 15.27 37.90 -50.52
CA CYS A 223 15.88 36.90 -49.65
C CYS A 223 14.95 35.68 -49.62
N MET A 224 15.30 34.66 -50.40
CA MET A 224 14.74 33.32 -50.23
C MET A 224 15.29 32.75 -48.92
N SER A 225 14.54 32.95 -47.84
CA SER A 225 14.72 32.19 -46.60
C SER A 225 13.62 31.15 -46.57
N THR A 226 13.92 29.95 -47.05
CA THR A 226 13.16 28.74 -46.72
C THR A 226 13.35 28.47 -45.24
N GLN A 227 12.44 29.00 -44.43
CA GLN A 227 12.19 28.53 -43.07
C GLN A 227 11.35 27.25 -43.21
N ASP A 228 12.03 26.11 -43.31
CA ASP A 228 11.46 24.82 -42.92
C ASP A 228 11.53 24.77 -41.39
N GLU A 229 10.56 25.41 -40.75
CA GLU A 229 10.18 25.10 -39.36
C GLU A 229 9.53 23.71 -39.39
N PRO A 230 10.05 22.71 -38.65
CA PRO A 230 9.36 21.44 -38.52
C PRO A 230 8.05 21.71 -37.78
N GLU A 231 6.91 21.61 -38.48
CA GLU A 231 5.62 21.48 -37.84
C GLU A 231 5.68 20.27 -36.92
N GLU A 232 5.91 20.52 -35.63
CA GLU A 232 5.72 19.56 -34.57
C GLU A 232 4.26 19.14 -34.66
N MET A 233 4.01 18.02 -35.35
CA MET A 233 2.76 17.28 -35.28
C MET A 233 2.62 16.83 -33.83
N ASN A 234 2.11 17.72 -33.00
CA ASN A 234 1.65 17.47 -31.66
C ASN A 234 0.40 16.60 -31.81
N SER A 235 0.62 15.31 -32.10
CA SER A 235 -0.38 14.27 -31.99
C SER A 235 -0.68 14.15 -30.51
N GLY A 236 -1.49 15.07 -29.99
CA GLY A 236 -1.94 15.05 -28.61
C GLY A 236 -2.47 13.64 -28.34
N GLU A 237 -1.72 12.89 -27.54
CA GLU A 237 -2.03 11.51 -27.25
C GLU A 237 -3.45 11.48 -26.66
N GLU A 238 -4.36 10.83 -27.38
CA GLU A 238 -5.75 10.75 -26.97
C GLU A 238 -5.82 9.98 -25.66
N ALA A 239 -6.04 10.70 -24.55
CA ALA A 239 -6.13 10.10 -23.24
C ALA A 239 -7.50 9.40 -23.09
N PHE A 240 -7.45 8.09 -22.88
CA PHE A 240 -8.62 7.26 -22.58
C PHE A 240 -8.75 7.06 -21.08
N GLU A 241 -9.95 7.27 -20.55
CA GLU A 241 -10.25 7.14 -19.12
C GLU A 241 -11.25 5.99 -18.89
N LEU A 242 -11.02 5.21 -17.82
CA LEU A 242 -11.91 4.12 -17.43
C LEU A 242 -13.19 4.68 -16.78
N SER A 243 -14.20 4.93 -17.60
CA SER A 243 -15.47 5.52 -17.15
C SER A 243 -16.30 4.62 -16.21
N ARG A 244 -16.29 3.29 -16.43
CA ARG A 244 -17.19 2.38 -15.70
C ARG A 244 -16.76 0.91 -15.78
N ILE A 245 -17.03 0.17 -14.69
CA ILE A 245 -17.01 -1.29 -14.66
C ILE A 245 -18.44 -1.84 -14.88
N VAL A 246 -18.60 -2.79 -15.80
CA VAL A 246 -19.90 -3.32 -16.25
C VAL A 246 -20.55 -4.17 -15.17
N SER A 247 -21.74 -3.76 -14.69
CA SER A 247 -22.44 -4.39 -13.55
C SER A 247 -22.62 -5.90 -13.66
N LEU A 248 -22.61 -6.60 -12.52
CA LEU A 248 -22.75 -8.05 -12.46
C LEU A 248 -24.02 -8.58 -13.15
N GLN A 249 -25.15 -7.89 -12.94
CA GLN A 249 -26.43 -8.23 -13.59
C GLN A 249 -26.33 -8.17 -15.11
N LYS A 250 -25.54 -7.23 -15.66
CA LYS A 250 -25.36 -7.06 -17.09
C LYS A 250 -24.40 -8.10 -17.68
N LEU A 251 -23.35 -8.46 -16.95
CA LEU A 251 -22.44 -9.54 -17.31
C LEU A 251 -23.14 -10.92 -17.35
N LEU A 252 -24.05 -11.18 -16.41
CA LEU A 252 -24.76 -12.47 -16.32
C LEU A 252 -26.00 -12.56 -17.21
N GLY A 253 -26.65 -11.44 -17.50
CA GLY A 253 -27.88 -11.39 -18.31
C GLY A 253 -27.59 -11.27 -19.80
N ASN A 254 -27.25 -10.06 -20.24
CA ASN A 254 -27.00 -9.73 -21.66
C ASN A 254 -25.62 -9.07 -21.77
N PRO A 255 -24.54 -9.88 -21.80
CA PRO A 255 -23.19 -9.35 -21.83
C PRO A 255 -22.95 -8.56 -23.12
N ILE A 256 -22.43 -7.35 -22.97
CA ILE A 256 -21.90 -6.59 -24.11
C ILE A 256 -20.60 -7.27 -24.54
N LYS A 257 -20.42 -7.48 -25.85
CA LYS A 257 -19.18 -8.06 -26.37
C LYS A 257 -18.04 -7.04 -26.35
N CYS A 258 -16.82 -7.54 -26.24
CA CYS A 258 -15.60 -6.75 -26.45
C CYS A 258 -15.65 -6.02 -27.80
N HIS A 259 -15.09 -4.81 -27.84
CA HIS A 259 -15.08 -3.94 -29.01
C HIS A 259 -14.10 -4.43 -30.09
N ASP A 260 -13.06 -5.15 -29.69
CA ASP A 260 -12.12 -5.79 -30.60
C ASP A 260 -12.85 -6.80 -31.50
N GLN A 261 -12.69 -6.66 -32.82
CA GLN A 261 -13.42 -7.44 -33.84
C GLN A 261 -13.13 -8.94 -33.72
N ASP A 262 -11.95 -9.30 -33.22
CA ASP A 262 -11.51 -10.69 -33.07
C ASP A 262 -11.82 -11.26 -31.67
N CYS A 263 -12.42 -10.46 -30.77
CA CYS A 263 -12.71 -10.87 -29.40
C CYS A 263 -14.21 -11.04 -29.14
N ASN A 264 -14.64 -12.28 -28.93
CA ASN A 264 -16.04 -12.61 -28.59
C ASN A 264 -16.32 -12.66 -27.07
N LEU A 265 -15.37 -12.25 -26.22
CA LEU A 265 -15.57 -12.28 -24.77
C LEU A 265 -16.52 -11.15 -24.31
N PRO A 266 -17.30 -11.36 -23.24
CA PRO A 266 -17.98 -10.30 -22.51
C PRO A 266 -17.03 -9.19 -22.06
N ALA A 267 -17.40 -7.94 -22.33
CA ALA A 267 -16.70 -6.77 -21.84
C ALA A 267 -17.02 -6.50 -20.35
N CYS A 268 -15.98 -6.25 -19.56
CA CYS A 268 -16.07 -5.92 -18.14
C CYS A 268 -15.77 -4.45 -17.85
N SER A 269 -15.10 -3.74 -18.75
CA SER A 269 -14.70 -2.33 -18.61
C SER A 269 -15.22 -1.47 -19.76
N VAL A 270 -15.46 -0.19 -19.46
CA VAL A 270 -15.93 0.82 -20.42
C VAL A 270 -14.99 2.01 -20.37
N TYR A 271 -14.29 2.26 -21.47
CA TYR A 271 -13.41 3.41 -21.65
C TYR A 271 -14.10 4.51 -22.46
N THR A 272 -13.76 5.76 -22.14
CA THR A 272 -14.18 6.96 -22.88
C THR A 272 -12.97 7.83 -23.16
N SER A 273 -12.94 8.46 -24.32
CA SER A 273 -11.91 9.44 -24.68
C SER A 273 -12.32 10.81 -24.13
N LYS A 274 -11.33 11.62 -23.75
CA LYS A 274 -11.57 13.01 -23.37
C LYS A 274 -11.97 13.88 -24.55
N ALA A 275 -11.51 13.53 -25.76
CA ALA A 275 -11.83 14.27 -26.98
C ALA A 275 -13.20 13.88 -27.54
N ASP A 276 -13.53 12.58 -27.51
CA ASP A 276 -14.79 12.06 -28.04
C ASP A 276 -15.56 11.22 -27.00
N PRO A 277 -16.85 11.53 -26.72
CA PRO A 277 -17.66 10.83 -25.71
C PRO A 277 -18.12 9.43 -26.16
N LYS A 278 -17.44 8.84 -27.15
CA LYS A 278 -17.69 7.48 -27.61
C LYS A 278 -17.27 6.50 -26.50
N LYS A 279 -17.99 5.38 -26.40
CA LYS A 279 -17.75 4.34 -25.39
C LYS A 279 -17.14 3.12 -26.06
N TRP A 280 -16.02 2.67 -25.54
CA TRP A 280 -15.36 1.44 -25.95
C TRP A 280 -15.47 0.39 -24.84
N TYR A 281 -15.83 -0.82 -25.22
CA TYR A 281 -16.13 -1.90 -24.28
C TYR A 281 -15.03 -2.96 -24.38
N TYR A 282 -14.32 -3.24 -23.29
CA TYR A 282 -13.20 -4.19 -23.33
C TYR A 282 -13.40 -5.34 -22.34
N CYS A 283 -12.95 -6.54 -22.76
CA CYS A 283 -12.75 -7.66 -21.85
C CYS A 283 -11.39 -7.49 -21.12
N VAL A 284 -11.09 -8.35 -20.15
CA VAL A 284 -9.87 -8.21 -19.34
C VAL A 284 -8.61 -8.35 -20.22
N ASP A 285 -8.61 -9.30 -21.16
CA ASP A 285 -7.44 -9.58 -22.00
C ASP A 285 -7.14 -8.44 -22.98
N CYS A 286 -8.17 -7.88 -23.62
CA CYS A 286 -8.00 -6.77 -24.55
C CYS A 286 -7.67 -5.48 -23.80
N GLN A 287 -8.22 -5.27 -22.61
CA GLN A 287 -7.85 -4.13 -21.76
C GLN A 287 -6.37 -4.19 -21.38
N GLU A 288 -5.86 -5.35 -20.96
CA GLU A 288 -4.45 -5.52 -20.59
C GLU A 288 -3.52 -5.27 -21.78
N ARG A 289 -3.91 -5.74 -22.98
CA ARG A 289 -3.14 -5.54 -24.21
C ARG A 289 -3.13 -4.08 -24.67
N ASP A 290 -4.27 -3.40 -24.62
CA ASP A 290 -4.44 -2.08 -25.25
C ASP A 290 -4.13 -0.92 -24.26
N PHE A 291 -4.32 -1.13 -22.95
CA PHE A 291 -4.13 -0.11 -21.90
C PHE A 291 -3.12 -0.52 -20.81
N GLY A 292 -2.44 -1.66 -20.93
CA GLY A 292 -1.46 -2.11 -19.95
C GLY A 292 -2.04 -2.66 -18.64
N GLY A 293 -3.37 -2.83 -18.54
CA GLY A 293 -4.02 -3.48 -17.39
C GLY A 293 -5.09 -2.63 -16.74
N TRP A 294 -5.29 -2.83 -15.43
CA TRP A 294 -6.19 -2.01 -14.63
C TRP A 294 -5.46 -0.75 -14.17
N PRO A 295 -6.11 0.43 -14.21
CA PRO A 295 -5.51 1.64 -13.68
C PRO A 295 -5.34 1.53 -12.16
N PRO A 296 -4.51 2.40 -11.55
CA PRO A 296 -4.31 2.43 -10.10
C PRO A 296 -5.64 2.55 -9.34
N PRO A 297 -5.75 2.04 -8.09
CA PRO A 297 -7.00 2.07 -7.34
C PRO A 297 -7.64 3.46 -7.17
N LYS A 298 -6.82 4.52 -7.17
CA LYS A 298 -7.28 5.92 -7.08
C LYS A 298 -8.03 6.42 -8.33
N GLU A 299 -7.85 5.74 -9.47
CA GLU A 299 -8.43 6.09 -10.76
C GLU A 299 -9.58 5.13 -11.16
N LEU A 300 -9.88 4.12 -10.34
CA LEU A 300 -11.00 3.22 -10.61
C LEU A 300 -12.33 3.94 -10.32
N PRO A 301 -13.35 3.81 -11.18
CA PRO A 301 -14.65 4.46 -10.99
C PRO A 301 -15.51 3.83 -9.87
N VAL A 302 -14.95 2.90 -9.10
CA VAL A 302 -15.62 2.17 -8.03
C VAL A 302 -14.61 1.94 -6.90
N ASP A 303 -14.98 2.28 -5.67
CA ASP A 303 -14.09 2.13 -4.50
C ASP A 303 -13.94 0.66 -4.06
N TYR A 304 -14.91 -0.19 -4.39
CA TYR A 304 -14.96 -1.58 -3.96
C TYR A 304 -15.70 -2.48 -4.96
N LEU A 305 -15.11 -3.64 -5.26
CA LEU A 305 -15.77 -4.75 -5.94
C LEU A 305 -15.79 -5.98 -5.03
N GLU A 306 -16.98 -6.58 -4.87
CA GLU A 306 -17.11 -7.84 -4.13
C GLU A 306 -16.22 -8.95 -4.75
N PRO A 307 -15.58 -9.81 -3.94
CA PRO A 307 -14.74 -10.90 -4.45
C PRO A 307 -15.44 -11.82 -5.46
N LYS A 308 -16.75 -12.07 -5.26
CA LYS A 308 -17.58 -12.84 -6.19
C LYS A 308 -17.68 -12.19 -7.57
N TYR A 309 -17.70 -10.86 -7.60
CA TYR A 309 -17.74 -10.09 -8.83
C TYR A 309 -16.39 -10.20 -9.56
N LEU A 310 -15.28 -10.04 -8.85
CA LEU A 310 -13.94 -10.23 -9.42
C LEU A 310 -13.76 -11.63 -10.00
N GLN A 311 -14.23 -12.66 -9.29
CA GLN A 311 -14.21 -14.03 -9.78
C GLN A 311 -15.03 -14.22 -11.07
N ILE A 312 -16.20 -13.59 -11.17
CA ILE A 312 -17.04 -13.65 -12.36
C ILE A 312 -16.40 -12.91 -13.54
N ILE A 313 -15.79 -11.74 -13.30
CA ILE A 313 -15.02 -11.02 -14.32
C ILE A 313 -13.86 -11.89 -14.82
N ALA A 314 -13.04 -12.42 -13.91
CA ALA A 314 -11.91 -13.27 -14.28
C ALA A 314 -12.35 -14.50 -15.10
N THR A 315 -13.45 -15.16 -14.70
CA THR A 315 -13.91 -16.39 -15.35
C THR A 315 -14.64 -16.15 -16.67
N LYS A 316 -15.37 -15.03 -16.81
CA LYS A 316 -16.22 -14.76 -18.00
C LYS A 316 -15.56 -13.83 -19.00
N CYS A 317 -14.72 -12.91 -18.54
CA CYS A 317 -14.16 -11.82 -19.35
C CYS A 317 -12.67 -12.01 -19.69
N SER A 318 -12.09 -13.17 -19.38
CA SER A 318 -10.70 -13.52 -19.74
C SER A 318 -10.60 -14.96 -20.23
N LYS A 319 -9.63 -15.23 -21.09
CA LYS A 319 -9.16 -16.59 -21.44
C LYS A 319 -8.02 -17.07 -20.53
N LYS A 320 -7.35 -16.16 -19.82
CA LYS A 320 -6.26 -16.51 -18.89
C LYS A 320 -6.87 -17.17 -17.65
N ARG A 321 -6.15 -18.15 -17.07
CA ARG A 321 -6.60 -18.84 -15.85
C ARG A 321 -6.63 -17.91 -14.64
N ASN A 322 -5.64 -17.02 -14.55
CA ASN A 322 -5.47 -16.02 -13.50
C ASN A 322 -5.13 -14.67 -14.16
N PRO A 323 -6.10 -13.94 -14.74
CA PRO A 323 -5.81 -12.61 -15.28
C PRO A 323 -5.45 -11.63 -14.16
N ALA A 324 -4.67 -10.59 -14.49
CA ALA A 324 -4.42 -9.50 -13.57
C ALA A 324 -5.76 -8.80 -13.24
N MET A 325 -6.10 -8.76 -11.96
CA MET A 325 -7.31 -8.13 -11.44
C MET A 325 -6.93 -6.90 -10.61
N PRO A 326 -7.79 -5.86 -10.56
CA PRO A 326 -7.50 -4.68 -9.77
C PRO A 326 -7.47 -5.07 -8.29
N SER A 327 -6.37 -4.74 -7.62
CA SER A 327 -6.25 -4.87 -6.17
C SER A 327 -6.92 -3.66 -5.51
N PHE A 328 -8.15 -3.83 -5.03
CA PHE A 328 -8.70 -2.88 -4.06
C PHE A 328 -7.96 -3.14 -2.75
N ASN A 329 -7.23 -2.15 -2.23
CA ASN A 329 -6.59 -2.26 -0.92
C ASN A 329 -7.66 -2.73 0.08
N SER A 330 -7.53 -3.98 0.55
CA SER A 330 -8.55 -4.70 1.32
C SER A 330 -8.67 -4.20 2.76
N HIS A 331 -8.53 -2.89 2.96
CA HIS A 331 -9.01 -2.27 4.18
C HIS A 331 -10.53 -2.32 4.13
N CYS A 332 -11.14 -3.21 4.94
CA CYS A 332 -12.57 -3.26 5.32
C CYS A 332 -13.39 -4.48 4.88
N VAL A 333 -12.96 -5.72 5.12
CA VAL A 333 -13.90 -6.75 5.63
C VAL A 333 -13.15 -7.70 6.57
N THR A 334 -13.21 -7.42 7.87
CA THR A 334 -12.91 -8.44 8.88
C THR A 334 -14.08 -9.44 8.86
N PRO A 335 -13.88 -10.74 8.64
CA PRO A 335 -14.93 -11.72 8.88
C PRO A 335 -15.31 -11.64 10.36
N LEU A 336 -16.58 -11.40 10.66
CA LEU A 336 -17.10 -11.48 12.03
C LEU A 336 -16.70 -12.83 12.65
N PRO A 337 -16.07 -12.85 13.84
CA PRO A 337 -15.83 -14.10 14.54
C PRO A 337 -17.17 -14.73 14.90
N ILE A 338 -17.37 -15.97 14.45
CA ILE A 338 -18.47 -16.82 14.87
C ILE A 338 -18.35 -16.98 16.39
N SER A 339 -19.35 -16.46 17.10
CA SER A 339 -19.47 -16.51 18.56
C SER A 339 -19.30 -17.95 19.10
N PRO A 340 -18.53 -18.15 20.19
CA PRO A 340 -18.40 -19.45 20.81
C PRO A 340 -19.71 -19.84 21.50
N HIS A 341 -20.18 -21.05 21.20
CA HIS A 341 -21.32 -21.69 21.84
C HIS A 341 -21.25 -21.62 23.38
N PRO A 342 -22.38 -21.38 24.09
CA PRO A 342 -22.43 -21.59 25.53
C PRO A 342 -22.42 -23.10 25.87
N PRO A 343 -21.91 -23.46 27.05
CA PRO A 343 -21.65 -24.85 27.44
C PRO A 343 -22.93 -25.66 27.60
N LYS A 344 -22.89 -26.90 27.10
CA LYS A 344 -23.88 -27.93 27.36
C LYS A 344 -23.81 -28.33 28.84
N GLY A 345 -24.88 -28.09 29.58
CA GLY A 345 -25.06 -28.68 30.90
C GLY A 345 -26.28 -28.13 31.63
N ILE A 346 -27.34 -28.92 31.68
CA ILE A 346 -28.10 -29.31 32.88
C ILE A 346 -29.15 -30.32 32.39
N ALA A 347 -28.97 -31.57 32.79
CA ALA A 347 -29.96 -32.62 32.64
C ALA A 347 -31.07 -32.36 33.66
N SER A 348 -32.27 -32.01 33.18
CA SER A 348 -33.46 -31.95 34.02
C SER A 348 -34.08 -33.34 34.12
N ALA A 349 -34.13 -33.85 35.35
CA ALA A 349 -34.74 -35.09 35.76
C ALA A 349 -36.23 -35.13 35.37
N SER A 350 -36.66 -36.26 34.82
CA SER A 350 -38.06 -36.57 34.52
C SER A 350 -38.78 -37.01 35.79
N GLU A 351 -39.72 -36.19 36.26
CA GLU A 351 -40.61 -36.49 37.37
C GLU A 351 -41.75 -37.43 36.91
N LYS A 352 -41.95 -38.53 37.64
CA LYS A 352 -43.00 -39.54 37.37
C LYS A 352 -44.34 -39.04 37.93
N VAL A 353 -45.24 -38.59 37.05
CA VAL A 353 -46.64 -38.34 37.42
C VAL A 353 -47.47 -39.60 37.12
N ASN A 354 -47.95 -40.25 38.19
CA ASN A 354 -48.91 -41.35 38.17
C ASN A 354 -50.34 -40.82 38.00
N GLY A 355 -50.97 -41.10 36.87
CA GLY A 355 -52.41 -40.87 36.65
C GLY A 355 -52.87 -41.57 35.38
N LYS A 356 -53.53 -42.74 35.52
CA LYS A 356 -54.06 -43.54 34.41
C LYS A 356 -55.33 -42.92 33.85
N GLU A 357 -55.20 -41.96 32.95
CA GLU A 357 -56.25 -41.64 31.98
C GLU A 357 -55.92 -42.34 30.65
N LYS A 358 -56.91 -43.03 30.07
CA LYS A 358 -56.73 -43.75 28.80
C LYS A 358 -56.46 -42.73 27.69
N PRO A 359 -55.35 -42.84 26.93
CA PRO A 359 -55.03 -41.88 25.88
C PRO A 359 -56.09 -41.92 24.79
N THR A 360 -56.81 -40.82 24.63
CA THR A 360 -57.71 -40.56 23.50
C THR A 360 -56.89 -40.60 22.22
N LYS A 361 -57.19 -41.54 21.33
CA LYS A 361 -56.52 -41.65 20.03
C LYS A 361 -56.82 -40.40 19.20
N PHE A 362 -55.80 -39.57 18.95
CA PHE A 362 -55.92 -38.43 18.05
C PHE A 362 -56.32 -38.89 16.64
N SER A 363 -57.16 -38.12 15.96
CA SER A 363 -57.54 -38.41 14.57
C SER A 363 -56.32 -38.34 13.64
N ALA A 364 -56.30 -39.18 12.60
CA ALA A 364 -55.20 -39.23 11.62
C ALA A 364 -54.92 -37.85 10.99
N ALA A 365 -55.97 -37.03 10.81
CA ALA A 365 -55.85 -35.66 10.31
C ALA A 365 -55.08 -34.71 11.27
N ALA A 366 -55.21 -34.89 12.59
CA ALA A 366 -54.48 -34.10 13.57
C ALA A 366 -52.99 -34.46 13.59
N LEU A 367 -52.67 -35.76 13.48
CA LEU A 367 -51.29 -36.25 13.38
C LEU A 367 -50.59 -35.75 12.11
N ALA A 368 -51.29 -35.73 10.98
CA ALA A 368 -50.74 -35.21 9.72
C ALA A 368 -50.43 -33.70 9.78
N ARG A 369 -51.29 -32.90 10.41
CA ARG A 369 -51.03 -31.46 10.63
C ARG A 369 -49.84 -31.23 11.56
N HIS A 370 -49.75 -32.01 12.64
CA HIS A 370 -48.64 -31.94 13.58
C HIS A 370 -47.30 -32.25 12.89
N ALA A 371 -47.25 -33.31 12.08
CA ALA A 371 -46.06 -33.68 11.32
C ALA A 371 -45.65 -32.57 10.32
N LYS A 372 -46.62 -31.95 9.63
CA LYS A 372 -46.35 -30.82 8.75
C LYS A 372 -45.76 -29.63 9.50
N TRP A 373 -46.32 -29.28 10.66
CA TRP A 373 -45.78 -28.21 11.49
C TRP A 373 -44.35 -28.51 11.95
N GLN A 374 -44.07 -29.73 12.44
CA GLN A 374 -42.71 -30.12 12.84
C GLN A 374 -41.70 -30.02 11.69
N ALA A 375 -42.09 -30.40 10.47
CA ALA A 375 -41.24 -30.25 9.29
C ALA A 375 -40.95 -28.77 8.96
N ASP A 376 -41.97 -27.91 9.04
CA ASP A 376 -41.83 -26.48 8.79
C ASP A 376 -40.99 -25.78 9.87
N ALA A 377 -41.11 -26.17 11.15
CA ALA A 377 -40.25 -25.66 12.23
C ALA A 377 -38.79 -26.08 12.07
N LYS A 378 -38.54 -27.34 11.67
CA LYS A 378 -37.19 -27.84 11.40
C LYS A 378 -36.51 -27.09 10.24
N LYS A 379 -37.25 -26.74 9.18
CA LYS A 379 -36.76 -25.89 8.08
C LYS A 379 -36.36 -24.48 8.54
N LEU A 380 -36.96 -23.99 9.62
CA LEU A 380 -36.78 -22.63 10.11
C LEU A 380 -35.82 -22.53 11.32
N GLY A 381 -35.15 -23.63 11.68
CA GLY A 381 -34.17 -23.68 12.77
C GLY A 381 -34.77 -23.68 14.18
N VAL A 382 -36.08 -23.93 14.32
CA VAL A 382 -36.75 -23.99 15.63
C VAL A 382 -36.89 -25.45 16.04
N ASN A 383 -36.25 -25.81 17.15
CA ASN A 383 -36.11 -27.22 17.56
C ASN A 383 -37.39 -27.84 18.14
N ARG A 384 -38.40 -27.05 18.54
CA ARG A 384 -39.64 -27.55 19.14
C ARG A 384 -40.83 -26.63 18.88
N ILE A 385 -41.92 -27.19 18.36
CA ILE A 385 -43.24 -26.53 18.35
C ILE A 385 -43.97 -26.89 19.61
N VAL A 386 -44.53 -25.88 20.24
CA VAL A 386 -45.28 -26.01 21.48
C VAL A 386 -46.76 -26.12 21.15
N VAL A 387 -47.29 -27.33 21.28
CA VAL A 387 -48.68 -27.66 20.94
C VAL A 387 -49.55 -27.79 22.19
N LYS A 388 -48.94 -28.13 23.34
CA LYS A 388 -49.65 -28.19 24.61
C LYS A 388 -49.97 -26.77 25.09
N LYS A 389 -51.21 -26.54 25.50
CA LYS A 389 -51.72 -25.23 25.94
C LYS A 389 -50.87 -24.67 27.09
N GLU A 390 -50.57 -25.47 28.12
CA GLU A 390 -49.80 -25.02 29.29
C GLU A 390 -48.36 -24.60 28.96
N GLU A 391 -47.67 -25.38 28.11
CA GLU A 391 -46.34 -25.00 27.64
C GLU A 391 -46.40 -23.73 26.78
N ALA A 392 -47.47 -23.56 25.98
CA ALA A 392 -47.65 -22.38 25.14
C ALA A 392 -47.91 -21.13 25.97
N LYS A 393 -48.70 -21.23 27.06
CA LYS A 393 -48.91 -20.12 28.02
C LYS A 393 -47.58 -19.61 28.57
N LYS A 394 -46.70 -20.52 29.01
CA LYS A 394 -45.36 -20.16 29.48
C LYS A 394 -44.55 -19.41 28.41
N VAL A 395 -44.46 -19.96 27.20
CA VAL A 395 -43.70 -19.32 26.10
C VAL A 395 -44.25 -17.95 25.72
N VAL A 396 -45.58 -17.79 25.75
CA VAL A 396 -46.22 -16.50 25.46
C VAL A 396 -46.00 -15.50 26.59
N PHE A 397 -46.09 -15.96 27.85
CA PHE A 397 -45.79 -15.13 29.01
C PHE A 397 -44.32 -14.68 28.98
N ASP A 398 -43.37 -15.60 28.82
CA ASP A 398 -41.94 -15.30 28.73
C ASP A 398 -41.66 -14.30 27.60
N ALA A 399 -42.28 -14.48 26.42
CA ALA A 399 -42.12 -13.55 25.30
C ALA A 399 -42.69 -12.15 25.56
N LEU A 400 -43.80 -12.03 26.31
CA LEU A 400 -44.38 -10.73 26.70
C LEU A 400 -43.63 -10.09 27.88
N TYR A 401 -43.12 -10.91 28.77
CA TYR A 401 -42.28 -10.54 29.92
C TYR A 401 -40.96 -9.95 29.43
N ASP A 402 -40.27 -10.65 28.53
CA ASP A 402 -38.98 -10.22 27.99
C ASP A 402 -39.11 -9.01 27.05
N ALA A 403 -40.27 -8.83 26.40
CA ALA A 403 -40.50 -7.72 25.48
C ALA A 403 -40.74 -6.37 26.19
N PHE A 404 -41.07 -6.38 27.49
CA PHE A 404 -41.36 -5.19 28.30
C PHE A 404 -42.30 -4.16 27.64
N ARG A 405 -43.22 -4.60 26.78
CA ARG A 405 -44.14 -3.71 26.06
C ARG A 405 -45.47 -4.39 25.75
N PRO A 406 -46.58 -3.64 25.67
CA PRO A 406 -47.84 -4.17 25.17
C PRO A 406 -47.70 -4.62 23.72
N MET A 407 -48.16 -5.83 23.43
CA MET A 407 -48.16 -6.38 22.08
C MET A 407 -49.57 -6.76 21.67
N ASN A 408 -49.92 -6.46 20.42
CA ASN A 408 -51.14 -6.99 19.84
C ASN A 408 -50.95 -8.45 19.42
N ILE A 409 -52.06 -9.14 19.13
CA ILE A 409 -52.05 -10.55 18.74
C ILE A 409 -51.15 -10.82 17.53
N ASN A 410 -51.08 -9.88 16.58
CA ASN A 410 -50.22 -9.99 15.41
C ASN A 410 -48.74 -9.86 15.79
N GLY A 411 -48.39 -8.96 16.70
CA GLY A 411 -47.02 -8.80 17.20
C GLY A 411 -46.55 -10.05 17.94
N ILE A 412 -47.38 -10.58 18.84
CA ILE A 412 -47.09 -11.82 19.57
C ILE A 412 -46.95 -12.98 18.59
N TYR A 413 -47.88 -13.08 17.62
CA TYR A 413 -47.80 -14.09 16.58
C TYR A 413 -46.56 -13.93 15.71
N MET A 414 -46.07 -12.72 15.41
CA MET A 414 -44.84 -12.56 14.63
C MET A 414 -43.60 -12.97 15.43
N THR A 415 -43.52 -12.63 16.71
CA THR A 415 -42.46 -13.09 17.61
C THR A 415 -42.48 -14.61 17.75
N LEU A 416 -43.67 -15.22 17.82
CA LEU A 416 -43.86 -16.66 18.08
C LEU A 416 -44.26 -17.48 16.85
N LYS A 417 -44.18 -16.93 15.63
CA LYS A 417 -44.76 -17.47 14.38
C LYS A 417 -44.33 -18.89 14.06
N LYS A 418 -43.22 -19.32 14.65
CA LYS A 418 -42.53 -20.59 14.43
C LYS A 418 -42.58 -21.55 15.63
N MET A 419 -42.99 -21.05 16.80
CA MET A 419 -42.98 -21.80 18.06
C MET A 419 -44.39 -22.21 18.49
N VAL A 420 -45.37 -21.32 18.33
CA VAL A 420 -46.75 -21.54 18.79
C VAL A 420 -47.72 -21.37 17.61
N PRO A 421 -48.47 -22.41 17.20
CA PRO A 421 -49.47 -22.29 16.15
C PRO A 421 -50.56 -21.27 16.53
N SER A 422 -51.04 -20.47 15.56
CA SER A 422 -52.04 -19.42 15.81
C SER A 422 -53.28 -19.88 16.60
N PRO A 423 -53.89 -21.07 16.36
CA PRO A 423 -55.01 -21.52 17.16
C PRO A 423 -54.66 -21.78 18.64
N VAL A 424 -53.46 -22.32 18.89
CA VAL A 424 -52.95 -22.59 20.25
C VAL A 424 -52.60 -21.29 20.94
N LEU A 425 -52.03 -20.32 20.20
CA LEU A 425 -51.71 -18.99 20.70
C LEU A 425 -52.97 -18.26 21.16
N ASN A 426 -54.03 -18.23 20.33
CA ASN A 426 -55.28 -17.57 20.68
C ASN A 426 -55.92 -18.20 21.92
N ALA A 427 -55.97 -19.54 21.98
CA ALA A 427 -56.51 -20.26 23.13
C ALA A 427 -55.67 -20.07 24.41
N ALA A 428 -54.35 -19.89 24.28
CA ALA A 428 -53.48 -19.59 25.42
C ALA A 428 -53.66 -18.15 25.90
N LEU A 429 -53.75 -17.18 24.97
CA LEU A 429 -53.99 -15.77 25.30
C LEU A 429 -55.31 -15.57 26.01
N GLU A 430 -56.40 -16.17 25.50
CA GLU A 430 -57.74 -16.11 26.10
C GLU A 430 -57.77 -16.69 27.52
N ASP A 431 -57.00 -17.75 27.78
CA ASP A 431 -56.92 -18.38 29.11
C ASP A 431 -56.04 -17.60 30.10
N MET A 432 -55.02 -16.90 29.61
CA MET A 432 -54.14 -16.06 30.43
C MET A 432 -54.71 -14.67 30.68
N SER A 433 -55.48 -14.12 29.75
CA SER A 433 -56.23 -12.89 29.97
C SER A 433 -57.43 -13.22 30.86
N MET A 434 -57.38 -12.80 32.13
CA MET A 434 -58.62 -12.76 32.90
C MET A 434 -59.53 -11.72 32.25
N THR A 435 -60.65 -12.17 31.66
CA THR A 435 -61.78 -11.28 31.45
C THR A 435 -62.26 -10.89 32.84
N PHE A 436 -61.98 -9.66 33.26
CA PHE A 436 -62.63 -9.09 34.43
C PHE A 436 -64.12 -8.94 34.07
N ASP A 437 -64.89 -10.01 34.24
CA ASP A 437 -66.31 -10.08 33.86
C ASP A 437 -67.21 -9.28 34.82
N GLY A 438 -66.64 -8.51 35.75
CA GLY A 438 -67.39 -7.70 36.70
C GLY A 438 -66.66 -6.40 37.05
N GLY A 439 -67.19 -5.30 36.54
CA GLY A 439 -66.82 -3.95 36.96
C GLY A 439 -65.64 -3.37 36.20
N ASN A 440 -65.93 -2.34 35.41
CA ASN A 440 -64.94 -1.46 34.81
C ASN A 440 -64.09 -0.87 35.97
N VAL A 441 -62.88 -1.39 36.23
CA VAL A 441 -62.02 -0.97 37.37
C VAL A 441 -61.63 0.51 37.31
N PHE A 442 -61.81 1.15 36.15
CA PHE A 442 -61.64 2.60 35.97
C PHE A 442 -62.93 3.42 36.19
N ASP A 443 -64.02 2.81 36.66
CA ASP A 443 -65.36 3.43 36.78
C ASP A 443 -65.89 3.50 38.24
N GLY A 444 -65.00 3.33 39.23
CA GLY A 444 -65.29 3.72 40.62
C GLY A 444 -64.66 5.09 40.87
N SER A 445 -65.44 6.17 40.78
CA SER A 445 -66.25 6.69 41.89
C SER A 445 -65.35 7.16 43.03
N ASP A 446 -64.96 8.42 42.88
CA ASP A 446 -64.58 9.38 43.91
C ASP A 446 -65.73 9.49 44.93
N ASP A 447 -65.80 8.58 45.90
CA ASP A 447 -66.76 8.62 47.01
C ASP A 447 -66.10 8.20 48.32
N GLU A 448 -66.35 9.02 49.33
CA GLU A 448 -65.55 9.32 50.52
C GLU A 448 -65.53 8.24 51.62
N ASP A 449 -64.56 8.39 52.53
CA ASP A 449 -64.68 8.21 53.98
C ASP A 449 -65.51 7.02 54.52
N ASN A 450 -64.83 5.97 54.99
CA ASN A 450 -65.14 5.40 56.30
C ASN A 450 -64.05 4.46 56.83
N ASP A 451 -63.38 4.94 57.87
CA ASP A 451 -62.67 4.15 58.85
C ASP A 451 -63.58 3.09 59.47
N LYS A 452 -63.19 1.82 59.40
CA LYS A 452 -63.52 0.82 60.43
C LYS A 452 -62.57 -0.36 60.40
N GLU A 453 -61.58 -0.26 61.27
CA GLU A 453 -60.74 -1.35 61.75
C GLU A 453 -61.61 -2.53 62.24
N LYS A 454 -61.40 -3.71 61.65
CA LYS A 454 -61.79 -4.98 62.26
C LYS A 454 -60.59 -5.92 62.22
N GLU A 455 -59.90 -5.98 63.37
CA GLU A 455 -58.92 -7.00 63.69
C GLU A 455 -59.58 -8.39 63.71
N GLY A 456 -59.33 -9.17 62.67
CA GLY A 456 -59.74 -10.57 62.53
C GLY A 456 -58.56 -11.51 62.72
N LYS A 457 -58.52 -12.20 63.86
CA LYS A 457 -57.53 -13.19 64.27
C LYS A 457 -57.31 -14.33 63.25
N GLY A 458 -56.03 -14.49 62.89
CA GLY A 458 -55.28 -15.70 62.52
C GLY A 458 -56.04 -16.97 62.12
N ALA A 459 -56.04 -17.26 60.82
CA ALA A 459 -56.10 -18.61 60.27
C ALA A 459 -54.73 -18.94 59.63
N PRO A 460 -54.16 -20.15 59.85
CA PRO A 460 -52.87 -20.52 59.29
C PRO A 460 -52.96 -20.57 57.77
N GLU A 461 -52.23 -19.67 57.13
CA GLU A 461 -52.06 -19.54 55.69
C GLU A 461 -51.44 -20.84 55.14
N LYS A 462 -52.29 -21.76 54.68
CA LYS A 462 -51.86 -22.88 53.85
C LYS A 462 -51.25 -22.27 52.59
N LYS A 463 -49.92 -22.30 52.46
CA LYS A 463 -49.19 -22.07 51.20
C LYS A 463 -49.98 -22.77 50.09
N PRO A 464 -50.63 -22.04 49.17
CA PRO A 464 -51.27 -22.68 48.04
C PRO A 464 -50.16 -23.39 47.27
N GLU A 465 -50.27 -24.71 47.11
CA GLU A 465 -49.47 -25.42 46.13
C GLU A 465 -49.68 -24.68 44.80
N LEU A 466 -48.59 -24.08 44.28
CA LEU A 466 -48.47 -23.45 42.97
C LEU A 466 -48.68 -24.50 41.87
N LYS A 467 -49.88 -25.07 41.81
CA LYS A 467 -50.34 -25.85 40.67
C LYS A 467 -50.90 -24.85 39.67
N GLU A 468 -50.08 -24.60 38.68
CA GLU A 468 -50.47 -24.29 37.31
C GLU A 468 -51.66 -23.34 37.19
N SER A 469 -51.38 -22.04 37.12
CA SER A 469 -52.12 -21.26 36.14
C SER A 469 -51.44 -19.91 35.92
N TYR A 470 -50.82 -19.75 34.75
CA TYR A 470 -50.58 -18.44 34.15
C TYR A 470 -51.90 -17.67 33.87
N SER A 471 -53.05 -18.20 34.29
CA SER A 471 -54.35 -17.53 34.26
C SER A 471 -54.30 -16.24 35.09
N GLY A 472 -54.63 -15.11 34.46
CA GLY A 472 -54.57 -13.78 35.08
C GLY A 472 -53.18 -13.16 35.11
N SER A 473 -52.17 -13.80 34.51
CA SER A 473 -50.82 -13.24 34.41
C SER A 473 -50.70 -12.16 33.34
N LEU A 474 -51.66 -12.06 32.43
CA LEU A 474 -51.71 -11.03 31.38
C LEU A 474 -52.90 -10.11 31.59
N VAL A 475 -52.65 -8.82 31.43
CA VAL A 475 -53.71 -7.81 31.34
C VAL A 475 -54.08 -7.62 29.89
N PHE A 476 -55.39 -7.66 29.64
CA PHE A 476 -56.00 -7.46 28.34
C PHE A 476 -56.61 -6.06 28.25
N LYS A 477 -56.20 -5.30 27.24
CA LYS A 477 -56.82 -4.02 26.91
C LYS A 477 -57.49 -4.13 25.55
N ALA A 478 -58.83 -4.09 25.56
CA ALA A 478 -59.63 -4.12 24.35
C ALA A 478 -59.32 -2.89 23.47
N GLY A 479 -59.02 -3.15 22.20
CA GLY A 479 -58.86 -2.09 21.20
C GLY A 479 -60.18 -1.79 20.49
N ARG A 480 -60.16 -0.84 19.54
CA ARG A 480 -61.33 -0.54 18.67
C ARG A 480 -61.76 -1.74 17.81
N ASN A 481 -60.86 -2.69 17.60
CA ASN A 481 -61.12 -3.94 16.87
C ASN A 481 -60.25 -5.08 17.44
N ALA A 482 -60.60 -6.33 17.14
CA ALA A 482 -59.86 -7.51 17.63
C ALA A 482 -58.35 -7.49 17.30
N LYS A 483 -57.93 -6.79 16.23
CA LYS A 483 -56.52 -6.66 15.82
C LYS A 483 -55.74 -5.61 16.65
N SER A 484 -56.43 -4.74 17.37
CA SER A 484 -55.87 -3.68 18.23
C SER A 484 -55.94 -4.04 19.72
N ASN A 485 -56.41 -5.23 20.05
CA ASN A 485 -56.32 -5.75 21.41
C ASN A 485 -54.85 -5.86 21.81
N LEU A 486 -54.51 -5.30 22.97
CA LEU A 486 -53.16 -5.34 23.52
C LEU A 486 -53.12 -6.27 24.73
N TYR A 487 -52.09 -7.12 24.76
CA TYR A 487 -51.76 -7.97 25.90
C TYR A 487 -50.44 -7.50 26.48
N TYR A 488 -50.36 -7.39 27.80
CA TYR A 488 -49.13 -7.03 28.51
C TYR A 488 -49.08 -7.69 29.88
N VAL A 489 -47.87 -7.87 30.41
CA VAL A 489 -47.64 -8.30 31.78
C VAL A 489 -47.76 -7.08 32.69
N ASP A 490 -48.49 -7.18 33.79
CA ASP A 490 -48.60 -6.11 34.77
C ASP A 490 -47.38 -6.12 35.70
N TYR A 491 -46.42 -5.26 35.39
CA TYR A 491 -45.22 -5.11 36.20
C TYR A 491 -45.47 -4.39 37.53
N THR A 492 -46.63 -3.73 37.72
CA THR A 492 -46.96 -3.07 39.00
C THR A 492 -47.24 -4.09 40.12
N LYS A 493 -47.64 -5.30 39.74
CA LYS A 493 -47.82 -6.42 40.67
C LYS A 493 -46.51 -7.13 41.02
N MET A 494 -45.41 -6.81 40.34
CA MET A 494 -44.11 -7.28 40.78
C MET A 494 -43.73 -6.55 42.06
N LYS A 495 -43.14 -7.29 43.01
CA LYS A 495 -42.69 -6.74 44.28
C LYS A 495 -41.91 -5.45 44.02
N GLU A 496 -42.42 -4.34 44.53
CA GLU A 496 -41.76 -3.04 44.38
C GLU A 496 -40.30 -3.20 44.79
N MET A 497 -39.40 -2.92 43.84
CA MET A 497 -37.98 -2.96 44.10
C MET A 497 -37.66 -1.81 45.03
N ASP A 498 -37.07 -2.13 46.19
CA ASP A 498 -36.67 -1.17 47.21
C ASP A 498 -35.74 -0.09 46.62
N GLY A 499 -35.80 1.13 47.17
CA GLY A 499 -35.00 2.27 46.69
C GLY A 499 -33.51 1.96 46.68
N ASP A 500 -33.03 1.27 47.72
CA ASP A 500 -31.63 0.86 47.86
C ASP A 500 -31.20 -0.12 46.77
N VAL A 501 -32.08 -1.08 46.44
CA VAL A 501 -31.80 -2.07 45.37
C VAL A 501 -31.79 -1.40 43.99
N ARG A 502 -32.67 -0.42 43.76
CA ARG A 502 -32.63 0.39 42.51
C ARG A 502 -31.33 1.15 42.38
N GLN A 503 -30.86 1.78 43.46
CA GLN A 503 -29.60 2.53 43.46
C GLN A 503 -28.40 1.61 43.26
N GLU A 504 -28.38 0.44 43.90
CA GLU A 504 -27.33 -0.56 43.70
C GLU A 504 -27.28 -1.06 42.24
N LEU A 505 -28.43 -1.39 41.65
CA LEU A 505 -28.50 -1.80 40.24
C LEU A 505 -28.08 -0.69 39.28
N ALA A 506 -28.44 0.56 39.55
CA ALA A 506 -27.99 1.71 38.78
C ALA A 506 -26.45 1.85 38.83
N SER A 507 -25.85 1.69 40.02
CA SER A 507 -24.39 1.72 40.17
C SER A 507 -23.69 0.60 39.41
N LYS A 508 -24.21 -0.64 39.48
CA LYS A 508 -23.68 -1.79 38.72
C LYS A 508 -23.83 -1.60 37.22
N THR A 509 -24.93 -1.02 36.76
CA THR A 509 -25.15 -0.71 35.34
C THR A 509 -24.15 0.33 34.86
N ALA A 510 -23.89 1.38 35.64
CA ALA A 510 -22.88 2.39 35.31
C ALA A 510 -21.46 1.81 35.24
N ILE A 511 -21.10 0.90 36.16
CA ILE A 511 -19.82 0.19 36.14
C ILE A 511 -19.72 -0.69 34.88
N ALA A 512 -20.75 -1.49 34.60
CA ALA A 512 -20.77 -2.37 33.44
C ALA A 512 -20.71 -1.60 32.11
N GLU A 513 -21.35 -0.42 32.02
CA GLU A 513 -21.23 0.47 30.87
C GLU A 513 -19.81 1.04 30.71
N GLY A 514 -19.14 1.35 31.83
CA GLY A 514 -17.73 1.74 31.83
C GLY A 514 -16.83 0.63 31.26
N GLU A 515 -16.93 -0.58 31.82
CA GLU A 515 -16.17 -1.75 31.37
C GLU A 515 -16.44 -2.08 29.90
N TYR A 516 -17.69 -1.96 29.44
CA TYR A 516 -18.03 -2.17 28.03
C TYR A 516 -17.37 -1.14 27.11
N LYS A 517 -17.31 0.13 27.51
CA LYS A 517 -16.62 1.18 26.74
C LYS A 517 -15.11 0.91 26.68
N ASP A 518 -14.51 0.53 27.79
CA ASP A 518 -13.08 0.21 27.87
C ASP A 518 -12.73 -1.00 27.01
N LEU A 519 -13.52 -2.08 27.07
CA LEU A 519 -13.36 -3.26 26.21
C LEU A 519 -13.55 -2.92 24.73
N THR A 520 -14.53 -2.07 24.41
CA THR A 520 -14.76 -1.63 23.02
C THR A 520 -13.58 -0.81 22.50
N PHE A 521 -13.00 0.05 23.34
CA PHE A 521 -11.80 0.83 23.00
C PHE A 521 -10.60 -0.09 22.80
N ALA A 522 -10.35 -1.03 23.72
CA ALA A 522 -9.28 -2.01 23.61
C ALA A 522 -9.41 -2.88 22.36
N PHE A 523 -10.65 -3.31 22.02
CA PHE A 523 -10.91 -4.06 20.79
C PHE A 523 -10.59 -3.23 19.53
N LYS A 524 -10.98 -1.95 19.50
CA LYS A 524 -10.64 -1.05 18.38
C LYS A 524 -9.12 -0.89 18.24
N GLN A 525 -8.41 -0.69 19.34
CA GLN A 525 -6.96 -0.55 19.34
C GLN A 525 -6.28 -1.85 18.86
N ALA A 526 -6.71 -3.01 19.36
CA ALA A 526 -6.21 -4.31 18.93
C ALA A 526 -6.50 -4.58 17.45
N ALA A 527 -7.68 -4.19 16.95
CA ALA A 527 -8.03 -4.30 15.54
C ALA A 527 -7.14 -3.41 14.65
N THR A 528 -6.83 -2.18 15.07
CA THR A 528 -5.90 -1.30 14.36
C THR A 528 -4.49 -1.89 14.34
N ARG A 529 -3.98 -2.36 15.48
CA ARG A 529 -2.67 -3.00 15.57
C ARG A 529 -2.57 -4.27 14.72
N SER A 530 -3.63 -5.09 14.71
CA SER A 530 -3.69 -6.27 13.85
C SER A 530 -3.69 -5.89 12.37
N LYS A 531 -4.39 -4.82 11.96
CA LYS A 531 -4.32 -4.32 10.59
C LYS A 531 -2.92 -3.84 10.20
N GLN A 532 -2.22 -3.17 11.11
CA GLN A 532 -0.85 -2.72 10.91
C GLN A 532 0.10 -3.91 10.71
N LEU A 533 0.04 -4.90 11.61
CA LEU A 533 0.88 -6.11 11.51
C LEU A 533 0.56 -6.94 10.26
N LEU A 534 -0.70 -6.98 9.81
CA LEU A 534 -1.09 -7.68 8.57
C LEU A 534 -0.71 -6.91 7.29
N SER A 535 -0.35 -5.63 7.40
CA SER A 535 0.15 -4.84 6.26
C SER A 535 1.66 -4.92 6.10
N GLU A 536 2.37 -5.37 7.13
CA GLU A 536 3.80 -5.62 7.06
C GLU A 536 4.05 -6.93 6.27
N PRO A 537 5.05 -6.97 5.37
CA PRO A 537 5.41 -8.18 4.65
C PRO A 537 5.82 -9.27 5.62
N THR A 538 5.48 -10.51 5.28
CA THR A 538 5.90 -11.66 6.08
C THR A 538 7.42 -11.81 6.06
N ASN A 539 7.99 -12.44 7.09
CA ASN A 539 9.44 -12.69 7.14
C ASN A 539 9.93 -13.46 5.90
N ASP A 540 9.13 -14.40 5.37
CA ASP A 540 9.46 -15.15 4.16
C ASP A 540 9.48 -14.26 2.90
N GLU A 541 8.55 -13.30 2.80
CA GLU A 541 8.55 -12.29 1.73
C GLU A 541 9.76 -11.35 1.85
N LEU A 542 10.11 -10.93 3.07
CA LEU A 542 11.30 -10.12 3.32
C LEU A 542 12.58 -10.85 2.94
N VAL A 543 12.70 -12.15 3.24
CA VAL A 543 13.84 -12.97 2.81
C VAL A 543 13.90 -13.06 1.29
N CYS A 544 12.78 -13.24 0.60
CA CYS A 544 12.73 -13.21 -0.87
C CYS A 544 13.20 -11.86 -1.42
N LEU A 545 12.71 -10.75 -0.86
CA LEU A 545 13.11 -9.39 -1.26
C LEU A 545 14.60 -9.14 -1.01
N LEU A 546 15.15 -9.63 0.09
CA LEU A 546 16.58 -9.55 0.41
C LEU A 546 17.41 -10.30 -0.63
N ILE A 547 17.03 -11.53 -0.98
CA ILE A 547 17.72 -12.33 -2.01
C ILE A 547 17.67 -11.62 -3.37
N GLU A 548 16.54 -11.00 -3.73
CA GLU A 548 16.41 -10.23 -4.97
C GLU A 548 17.30 -8.97 -4.95
N ALA A 549 17.33 -8.24 -3.84
CA ALA A 549 18.18 -7.09 -3.66
C ALA A 549 19.67 -7.46 -3.73
N GLU A 550 20.08 -8.55 -3.07
CA GLU A 550 21.45 -9.08 -3.13
C GLU A 550 21.84 -9.43 -4.58
N LYS A 551 20.96 -10.12 -5.32
CA LYS A 551 21.19 -10.41 -6.75
C LYS A 551 21.34 -9.14 -7.58
N ALA A 552 20.53 -8.12 -7.31
CA ALA A 552 20.61 -6.84 -8.01
C ALA A 552 21.93 -6.12 -7.72
N VAL A 553 22.39 -6.14 -6.46
CA VAL A 553 23.68 -5.55 -6.06
C VAL A 553 24.84 -6.27 -6.72
N VAL A 554 24.81 -7.61 -6.79
CA VAL A 554 25.84 -8.39 -7.49
C VAL A 554 25.87 -8.04 -8.98
N ALA A 555 24.72 -8.00 -9.66
CA ALA A 555 24.64 -7.64 -11.08
C ALA A 555 25.13 -6.21 -11.35
N LEU A 556 24.83 -5.26 -10.47
CA LEU A 556 25.34 -3.89 -10.57
C LEU A 556 26.86 -3.84 -10.39
N THR A 557 27.39 -4.62 -9.45
CA THR A 557 28.83 -4.74 -9.20
C THR A 557 29.56 -5.25 -10.44
N ASP A 558 29.02 -6.29 -11.09
CA ASP A 558 29.57 -6.83 -12.34
C ASP A 558 29.56 -5.78 -13.46
N SER A 559 28.45 -5.05 -13.64
CA SER A 559 28.33 -3.96 -14.62
C SER A 559 29.35 -2.84 -14.38
N VAL A 560 29.58 -2.46 -13.12
CA VAL A 560 30.60 -1.47 -12.76
C VAL A 560 32.01 -1.98 -13.09
N ASN A 561 32.29 -3.26 -12.84
CA ASN A 561 33.58 -3.86 -13.18
C ASN A 561 33.82 -3.91 -14.71
N ASP A 562 32.78 -4.25 -15.48
CA ASP A 562 32.83 -4.19 -16.94
C ASP A 562 33.06 -2.75 -17.46
N ALA A 563 32.38 -1.76 -16.86
CA ALA A 563 32.58 -0.36 -17.20
C ALA A 563 34.00 0.12 -16.86
N LYS A 564 34.56 -0.29 -15.71
CA LYS A 564 35.96 -0.01 -15.34
C LYS A 564 36.93 -0.60 -16.36
N ALA A 565 36.68 -1.82 -16.85
CA ALA A 565 37.50 -2.42 -17.90
C ALA A 565 37.47 -1.62 -19.21
N LEU A 566 36.34 -0.99 -19.54
CA LEU A 566 36.22 -0.09 -20.70
C LEU A 566 36.93 1.25 -20.50
N LEU A 567 36.93 1.82 -19.30
CA LEU A 567 37.65 3.06 -19.01
C LEU A 567 39.17 2.91 -19.20
N VAL A 568 39.74 1.75 -18.83
CA VAL A 568 41.15 1.42 -19.13
C VAL A 568 41.41 1.46 -20.64
N ASN A 569 40.43 1.08 -21.47
CA ASN A 569 40.52 1.16 -22.93
C ASN A 569 40.42 2.59 -23.47
N GLU A 570 39.76 3.52 -22.79
CA GLU A 570 39.71 4.92 -23.23
C GLU A 570 41.07 5.61 -23.16
N GLY A 571 41.85 5.35 -22.11
CA GLY A 571 43.23 5.82 -21.99
C GLY A 571 44.09 5.33 -23.15
N HIS A 572 44.01 4.03 -23.46
CA HIS A 572 44.73 3.44 -24.59
C HIS A 572 44.25 4.00 -25.94
N LYS A 573 42.93 4.16 -26.13
CA LYS A 573 42.32 4.78 -27.33
C LYS A 573 42.81 6.21 -27.54
N ASN A 574 42.83 7.02 -26.48
CA ASN A 574 43.32 8.40 -26.52
C ASN A 574 44.83 8.45 -26.83
N LYS A 575 45.63 7.57 -26.23
CA LYS A 575 47.07 7.44 -26.53
C LYS A 575 47.31 7.05 -27.99
N LEU A 576 46.56 6.07 -28.51
CA LEU A 576 46.64 5.64 -29.89
C LEU A 576 46.20 6.75 -30.85
N LYS A 577 45.12 7.47 -30.54
CA LYS A 577 44.64 8.63 -31.31
C LYS A 577 45.70 9.73 -31.41
N ARG A 578 46.34 10.09 -30.28
CA ARG A 578 47.46 11.06 -30.25
C ARG A 578 48.64 10.58 -31.10
N ARG A 579 49.00 9.29 -31.02
CA ARG A 579 50.07 8.70 -31.84
C ARG A 579 49.75 8.76 -33.35
N ILE A 580 48.53 8.40 -33.73
CA ILE A 580 48.05 8.48 -35.13
C ILE A 580 48.08 9.94 -35.62
N GLN A 581 47.60 10.89 -34.83
CA GLN A 581 47.61 12.31 -35.18
C GLN A 581 49.04 12.85 -35.34
N SER A 582 49.96 12.46 -34.43
CA SER A 582 51.38 12.80 -34.54
C SER A 582 51.99 12.26 -35.84
N MET A 583 51.79 10.97 -36.13
CA MET A 583 52.28 10.33 -37.36
C MET A 583 51.69 10.99 -38.62
N ALA A 584 50.38 11.28 -38.61
CA ALA A 584 49.71 11.98 -39.69
C ALA A 584 50.26 13.40 -39.89
N GLY A 585 50.57 14.10 -38.79
CA GLY A 585 51.22 15.41 -38.82
C GLY A 585 52.60 15.37 -39.47
N HIS A 586 53.45 14.42 -39.06
CA HIS A 586 54.76 14.20 -39.67
C HIS A 586 54.65 13.84 -41.16
N TYR A 587 53.67 13.00 -41.53
CA TYR A 587 53.40 12.67 -42.92
C TYR A 587 53.01 13.90 -43.75
N ARG A 588 52.05 14.72 -43.28
CA ARG A 588 51.63 15.95 -43.99
C ARG A 588 52.80 16.91 -44.21
N LYS A 589 53.64 17.12 -43.18
CA LYS A 589 54.85 17.96 -43.28
C LYS A 589 55.83 17.43 -44.33
N ARG A 590 56.13 16.12 -44.31
CA ARG A 590 57.01 15.49 -45.32
C ARG A 590 56.43 15.60 -46.73
N LYS A 591 55.13 15.33 -46.90
CA LYS A 591 54.44 15.48 -48.20
C LYS A 591 54.52 16.92 -48.69
N GLN A 592 54.31 17.91 -47.82
CA GLN A 592 54.41 19.32 -48.17
C GLN A 592 55.83 19.70 -48.63
N LEU A 593 56.87 19.31 -47.89
CA LEU A 593 58.27 19.57 -48.24
C LEU A 593 58.66 18.91 -49.57
N CYS A 594 58.23 17.67 -49.80
CA CYS A 594 58.47 16.97 -51.07
C CYS A 594 57.76 17.67 -52.23
N CYS A 595 56.49 18.06 -52.04
CA CYS A 595 55.72 18.79 -53.04
C CYS A 595 56.32 20.17 -53.37
N SER A 596 56.85 20.90 -52.38
CA SER A 596 57.51 22.18 -52.62
C SER A 596 58.84 22.01 -53.36
N PHE A 597 59.61 20.97 -53.01
CA PHE A 597 60.85 20.63 -53.71
C PHE A 597 60.59 20.27 -55.18
N LEU A 598 59.57 19.45 -55.45
CA LEU A 598 59.19 19.08 -56.83
C LEU A 598 58.69 20.28 -57.65
N CYS A 599 57.96 21.22 -57.03
CA CYS A 599 57.58 22.48 -57.70
C CYS A 599 58.82 23.29 -58.08
N ALA A 600 59.77 23.47 -57.15
CA ALA A 600 61.00 24.20 -57.43
C ALA A 600 61.84 23.53 -58.54
N LEU A 601 61.91 22.19 -58.57
CA LEU A 601 62.57 21.47 -59.65
C LEU A 601 61.85 21.62 -61.00
N GLU A 602 60.52 21.60 -61.02
CA GLU A 602 59.73 21.81 -62.24
C GLU A 602 59.95 23.21 -62.81
N GLU A 603 60.03 24.23 -61.93
CA GLU A 603 60.36 25.61 -62.29
C GLU A 603 61.79 25.75 -62.84
N VAL A 604 62.79 25.18 -62.18
CA VAL A 604 64.20 25.31 -62.60
C VAL A 604 64.53 24.48 -63.86
N SER A 605 63.78 23.42 -64.11
CA SER A 605 63.99 22.53 -65.27
C SER A 605 63.14 22.90 -66.50
N ASP A 606 62.43 24.05 -66.47
CA ASP A 606 61.48 24.47 -67.50
C ASP A 606 60.49 23.35 -67.89
N GLY A 607 60.03 22.59 -66.89
CA GLY A 607 59.08 21.49 -67.07
C GLY A 607 59.67 20.17 -67.59
N ALA A 608 61.00 20.06 -67.77
CA ALA A 608 61.63 18.79 -68.12
C ALA A 608 61.37 17.72 -67.03
N ILE A 609 61.36 18.12 -65.75
CA ILE A 609 60.91 17.29 -64.63
C ILE A 609 59.51 17.75 -64.22
N SER A 610 58.49 16.94 -64.51
CA SER A 610 57.12 17.30 -64.10
C SER A 610 56.75 16.69 -62.75
N LYS A 611 56.29 17.52 -61.81
CA LYS A 611 55.81 17.10 -60.48
C LYS A 611 54.72 16.05 -60.57
N LYS A 612 53.77 16.22 -61.51
CA LYS A 612 52.62 15.33 -61.68
C LYS A 612 53.07 13.91 -62.09
N LYS A 613 54.05 13.81 -62.98
CA LYS A 613 54.61 12.52 -63.42
C LYS A 613 55.41 11.85 -62.31
N CYS A 614 56.22 12.61 -61.58
CA CYS A 614 56.99 12.06 -60.45
C CYS A 614 56.06 11.53 -59.33
N LEU A 615 54.95 12.21 -59.02
CA LEU A 615 54.00 11.74 -58.01
C LEU A 615 53.14 10.55 -58.48
N SER A 616 52.93 10.38 -59.79
CA SER A 616 52.21 9.22 -60.35
C SER A 616 53.08 7.96 -60.45
N GLY A 617 54.41 8.09 -60.29
CA GLY A 617 55.37 7.01 -60.47
C GLY A 617 55.92 6.90 -61.90
N ASP A 618 55.47 7.75 -62.83
CA ASP A 618 55.90 7.75 -64.25
C ASP A 618 56.92 8.87 -64.55
N GLY A 619 57.49 9.46 -63.49
CA GLY A 619 58.42 10.59 -63.60
C GLY A 619 59.85 10.17 -63.85
N GLN A 620 60.67 11.16 -64.22
CA GLN A 620 62.10 11.00 -64.43
C GLN A 620 62.86 10.72 -63.13
N ILE A 621 62.26 11.06 -61.98
CA ILE A 621 62.75 10.69 -60.65
C ILE A 621 61.83 9.60 -60.11
N PRO A 622 62.35 8.39 -59.82
CA PRO A 622 61.56 7.33 -59.21
C PRO A 622 61.26 7.72 -57.76
N LEU A 623 60.01 8.14 -57.52
CA LEU A 623 59.50 8.41 -56.18
C LEU A 623 58.38 7.42 -55.88
N ASP A 624 58.60 6.57 -54.90
CA ASP A 624 57.56 5.71 -54.35
C ASP A 624 56.61 6.57 -53.51
N SER A 625 55.64 7.20 -54.16
CA SER A 625 54.63 7.98 -53.44
C SER A 625 53.78 7.05 -52.57
N ASP A 626 53.44 7.48 -51.36
CA ASP A 626 52.56 6.69 -50.48
C ASP A 626 51.23 6.33 -51.16
N GLU A 627 50.75 7.13 -52.12
CA GLU A 627 49.58 6.81 -52.94
C GLU A 627 49.84 5.62 -53.88
N SER A 628 51.02 5.51 -54.48
CA SER A 628 51.43 4.36 -55.30
C SER A 628 51.59 3.09 -54.46
N ILE A 629 52.15 3.21 -53.24
CA ILE A 629 52.29 2.09 -52.29
C ILE A 629 50.91 1.66 -51.79
N ILE A 630 50.03 2.59 -51.42
CA ILE A 630 48.65 2.29 -51.00
C ILE A 630 47.87 1.64 -52.13
N LYS A 631 47.97 2.14 -53.38
CA LYS A 631 47.33 1.51 -54.54
C LYS A 631 47.86 0.10 -54.78
N SER A 632 49.17 -0.10 -54.66
CA SER A 632 49.81 -1.42 -54.80
C SER A 632 49.37 -2.38 -53.69
N ALA A 633 49.28 -1.91 -52.44
CA ALA A 633 48.80 -2.68 -51.31
C ALA A 633 47.31 -3.03 -51.43
N ILE A 634 46.46 -2.09 -51.88
CA ILE A 634 45.05 -2.34 -52.16
C ILE A 634 44.89 -3.34 -53.31
N ALA A 635 45.66 -3.18 -54.39
CA ALA A 635 45.65 -4.10 -55.53
C ALA A 635 46.09 -5.51 -55.10
N TYR A 636 47.14 -5.62 -54.29
CA TYR A 636 47.60 -6.87 -53.70
C TYR A 636 46.56 -7.50 -52.76
N ALA A 637 45.88 -6.70 -51.93
CA ALA A 637 44.81 -7.20 -51.06
C ALA A 637 43.60 -7.69 -51.87
N LYS A 638 43.23 -6.98 -52.95
CA LYS A 638 42.14 -7.37 -53.86
C LYS A 638 42.48 -8.65 -54.65
N SER A 639 43.70 -8.80 -55.15
CA SER A 639 44.14 -10.01 -55.84
C SER A 639 44.17 -11.21 -54.89
N LYS A 640 44.58 -11.01 -53.64
CA LYS A 640 44.57 -12.05 -52.60
C LYS A 640 43.15 -12.46 -52.18
N LYS A 641 42.18 -11.54 -52.19
CA LYS A 641 40.74 -11.86 -51.99
C LYS A 641 40.19 -12.73 -53.12
N HIS A 642 40.56 -12.45 -54.38
CA HIS A 642 40.15 -13.28 -55.52
C HIS A 642 40.82 -14.66 -55.57
N GLN A 643 41.98 -14.84 -54.95
CA GLN A 643 42.60 -16.17 -54.82
C GLN A 643 41.99 -17.05 -53.71
N LYS A 644 41.33 -16.47 -52.70
CA LYS A 644 40.76 -17.24 -51.58
C LYS A 644 39.35 -17.79 -51.82
N THR A 645 38.66 -17.41 -52.89
CA THR A 645 37.31 -17.93 -53.23
C THR A 645 37.29 -19.34 -53.84
N ARG A 646 38.43 -20.07 -53.89
CA ARG A 646 38.47 -21.45 -54.41
C ARG A 646 38.53 -22.58 -53.37
N LYS A 647 38.39 -22.30 -52.07
CA LYS A 647 38.14 -23.32 -51.04
C LYS A 647 37.15 -22.80 -49.98
N ALA A 648 35.87 -22.74 -50.35
CA ALA A 648 34.77 -22.62 -49.40
C ALA A 648 34.29 -24.03 -49.05
N THR A 649 34.81 -24.59 -47.96
CA THR A 649 34.19 -25.73 -47.27
C THR A 649 34.41 -25.55 -45.78
N LEU A 650 33.50 -24.82 -45.16
CA LEU A 650 32.99 -24.99 -43.79
C LEU A 650 32.03 -23.81 -43.57
N ALA A 651 30.74 -24.13 -43.53
CA ALA A 651 29.69 -23.15 -43.29
C ALA A 651 29.90 -22.51 -41.91
N ASP A 652 29.74 -21.19 -41.86
CA ASP A 652 29.99 -20.30 -40.71
C ASP A 652 28.92 -20.40 -39.60
N ASP A 653 28.17 -21.51 -39.52
CA ASP A 653 27.03 -21.64 -38.59
C ASP A 653 27.44 -21.75 -37.12
N LYS A 654 28.74 -21.86 -36.82
CA LYS A 654 29.29 -21.94 -35.46
C LYS A 654 30.08 -20.70 -35.03
N PHE A 655 30.14 -19.65 -35.83
CA PHE A 655 30.93 -18.45 -35.52
C PHE A 655 30.19 -17.55 -34.51
N ILE A 656 30.78 -17.36 -33.31
CA ILE A 656 30.20 -16.49 -32.26
C ILE A 656 30.74 -15.06 -32.37
N GLY A 657 32.02 -14.89 -32.70
CA GLY A 657 32.64 -13.57 -32.70
C GLY A 657 34.17 -13.62 -32.73
N VAL A 658 34.79 -12.48 -32.42
CA VAL A 658 36.24 -12.29 -32.48
C VAL A 658 36.75 -11.91 -31.09
N ILE A 659 37.71 -12.67 -30.57
CA ILE A 659 38.34 -12.45 -29.25
C ILE A 659 39.83 -12.14 -29.47
N LEU A 660 40.40 -11.24 -28.68
CA LEU A 660 41.84 -11.01 -28.66
C LEU A 660 42.50 -12.03 -27.74
N ASP A 661 43.55 -12.71 -28.19
CA ASP A 661 44.35 -13.55 -27.31
C ASP A 661 45.23 -12.71 -26.38
N SER A 662 45.92 -13.37 -25.44
CA SER A 662 46.82 -12.73 -24.48
C SER A 662 48.01 -11.99 -25.12
N GLN A 663 48.24 -12.15 -26.43
CA GLN A 663 49.25 -11.42 -27.19
C GLN A 663 48.65 -10.28 -28.01
N GLY A 664 47.34 -10.00 -27.85
CA GLY A 664 46.61 -8.99 -28.60
C GLY A 664 46.34 -9.37 -30.05
N MET A 665 46.48 -10.65 -30.41
CA MET A 665 46.16 -11.14 -31.75
C MET A 665 44.69 -11.54 -31.86
N VAL A 666 44.11 -11.17 -33.00
CA VAL A 666 42.70 -11.37 -33.33
C VAL A 666 42.43 -12.84 -33.63
N LYS A 667 41.72 -13.55 -32.74
CA LYS A 667 41.24 -14.94 -32.95
C LYS A 667 39.73 -14.99 -33.16
N ARG A 668 39.28 -15.86 -34.05
CA ARG A 668 37.85 -16.16 -34.25
C ARG A 668 37.41 -17.19 -33.20
N SER A 669 36.33 -16.90 -32.49
CA SER A 669 35.70 -17.79 -31.51
C SER A 669 34.53 -18.53 -32.14
N TYR A 670 34.47 -19.83 -31.90
CA TYR A 670 33.42 -20.73 -32.37
C TYR A 670 32.73 -21.36 -31.16
N VAL A 671 31.44 -21.74 -31.27
CA VAL A 671 30.75 -22.49 -30.21
C VAL A 671 31.43 -23.85 -30.08
N ASP A 672 32.10 -24.07 -28.95
CA ASP A 672 32.58 -25.39 -28.58
C ASP A 672 31.34 -26.27 -28.29
N GLU A 673 31.14 -27.32 -29.08
CA GLU A 673 30.13 -28.35 -28.78
C GLU A 673 30.61 -29.12 -27.53
N LYS A 674 29.99 -28.82 -26.39
CA LYS A 674 30.04 -29.68 -25.19
C LYS A 674 28.89 -30.66 -25.18
#